data_AF-A0A1G1TFF1-F1
#
_entry.id   AF-A0A1G1TFF1-F1
#
_cell.length_a   1.000
_cell.length_b   1.000
_cell.length_c   1.000
_cell.angle_alpha   90.00
_cell.angle_beta   90.00
_cell.angle_gamma   90.00
#
_symmetry.space_group_name_H-M   'P 1'
#
loop_
_entity.id
_entity.type
_entity.pdbx_description
1 polymer ?
#
loop_
_entity_poly.entity_id
_entity_poly.type
_entity_poly.pdbx_seq_one_letter_code
_entity_poly.pdbx_strand_id
1 'polypeptide(L)'
;MKHLVLLAAAALLTNSHAFAQAPPETLLLREPALSRDRLAFSYAGDIWIAGRDGSNPQRLTVGPGVETSPHFSPDGQFIAYTGDYDRNADVYVVPVSGGQPRRLTWHPSAETVRDWTPDGQRILFSSSQEAYARGLQLFTVAVGGGLPTRLPLIMGEKGSYSADGQTLAHTHITNATTTWKHYRGGQTGPIWLTNLQTLATEEIPHENATDTSPRWLGGKVYFLSDRARTNNVFSYDVASKKVEQLTRHADYDVKALHGYGPELVYEQAGRLHVLNTASGKVTDLTISITPEVLALRPQYRPVGSMVRTAAISPTGMRAVVEARGDIFTVPAKKGESRNLTHSDTSHERYPAWSPDGTRIAYVSDAGGEYQLRVQDQRGITPAETYSLGPASFYFYPLWSPDSRKIAYTDKKLNLWYLDLASKKTVRVAADAFGPILGEPALAPAWSPDGQWLTYSVLMPNHLRTVYVYHLPSGRRAAVSDGRSDATAPAFSRDGKYLFFAASTDVGLRTTWLDMTSYDRQSKSTLYVAVLNRKDASPFAPQSDEEKDAATKPDSVIIGKPVGNRTAPKVALKDLKPKKEAGVKVVIDTVGLGQRILVVPGSAVGELSSVRAADGDKLFYLEAVPAAAPAGPTATPAQPTQRLHRFDMKERKDEVFMAELNGYALSADGKKVLYMAPNNAYGIVEAAAKPAATDGKLTLTGLDAYIDPRHEWAQMFDEVWRLQRDYFYDANMHGLDWAATKKKYATFLPHVAHRADLNYLFGEMMGEMVVGHNYVSGGDMPALTAGPVGLLGADYEVANDRYRFRRVFNGESFNPGLRAPLTGPGVGVAAGDYLLAVNNRPLRGTDNVYSFFENTVGKQITLTVNDRPTTKGAREVTVVPVASEATLRRIAWVEGNRRKVDELTGGRVAYVYLPNTGAEGYEFFNRYYFSQLDKEAIIIDERFNGGGFVADYIIDLLNRPLLSYWAPREGKAFTSPGASIYGPKVMLVNEYAGSGGDALPAFFRRRGLGTIVGKRTWGGLVGISGYPPLLDGGSVTSPSFAIYSPDGKWEIENEGVAPDIEVDILPNATQNGADPQLAKAVEVIMADLKKQSFKPLPIPTQRPLRGRE
;
A
#
# COMPACT_ATOMS: atom_id res chain seq x y z
N MET A 1 4.83 93.01 21.37
CA MET A 1 4.17 92.56 22.62
C MET A 1 2.70 92.33 22.32
N LYS A 2 2.19 91.14 22.68
CA LYS A 2 0.81 90.64 22.51
C LYS A 2 0.38 90.26 21.07
N HIS A 3 -0.10 89.03 20.96
CA HIS A 3 -0.84 88.38 19.85
C HIS A 3 -0.05 87.91 18.62
N LEU A 4 0.58 86.74 18.72
CA LEU A 4 0.66 85.76 17.63
C LEU A 4 0.97 84.36 18.19
N VAL A 5 0.21 83.96 19.21
CA VAL A 5 0.17 82.61 19.79
C VAL A 5 -1.27 82.14 19.68
N LEU A 6 -1.71 81.67 18.50
CA LEU A 6 -2.99 80.95 18.34
C LEU A 6 -3.22 80.26 16.98
N LEU A 7 -2.23 80.18 16.07
CA LEU A 7 -2.45 79.59 14.73
C LEU A 7 -1.52 78.41 14.37
N ALA A 8 -0.72 77.90 15.31
CA ALA A 8 0.17 76.75 15.09
C ALA A 8 -0.22 75.47 15.86
N ALA A 9 -1.38 75.44 16.53
CA ALA A 9 -1.84 74.28 17.32
C ALA A 9 -3.06 73.55 16.72
N ALA A 10 -3.48 73.89 15.49
CA ALA A 10 -4.69 73.34 14.86
C ALA A 10 -4.44 72.46 13.61
N ALA A 11 -3.20 72.03 13.36
CA ALA A 11 -2.86 71.20 12.18
C ALA A 11 -2.24 69.83 12.50
N LEU A 12 -2.32 69.35 13.75
CA LEU A 12 -1.80 68.05 14.19
C LEU A 12 -2.89 67.12 14.76
N LEU A 13 -4.08 67.15 14.15
CA LEU A 13 -5.16 66.18 14.37
C LEU A 13 -5.70 65.70 13.02
N THR A 14 -4.85 65.14 12.18
CA THR A 14 -5.32 64.19 11.16
C THR A 14 -5.33 62.82 11.81
N ASN A 15 -6.54 62.36 12.13
CA ASN A 15 -6.85 60.99 12.52
C ASN A 15 -6.17 59.99 11.59
N SER A 16 -5.07 59.40 12.06
CA SER A 16 -4.62 58.10 11.58
C SER A 16 -5.61 57.06 12.11
N HIS A 17 -6.78 56.96 11.51
CA HIS A 17 -7.59 55.76 11.63
C HIS A 17 -6.78 54.64 10.97
N ALA A 18 -6.02 53.92 11.77
CA ALA A 18 -5.53 52.61 11.41
C ALA A 18 -6.78 51.78 11.08
N PHE A 19 -7.04 51.56 9.79
CA PHE A 19 -7.96 50.53 9.36
C PHE A 19 -7.38 49.22 9.88
N ALA A 20 -7.93 48.70 10.98
CA ALA A 20 -7.70 47.34 11.40
C ALA A 20 -8.15 46.45 10.24
N GLN A 21 -7.18 45.87 9.52
CA GLN A 21 -7.45 44.96 8.43
C GLN A 21 -8.24 43.79 9.00
N ALA A 22 -9.43 43.52 8.45
CA ALA A 22 -10.24 42.39 8.90
C ALA A 22 -9.37 41.11 8.87
N PRO A 23 -9.44 40.25 9.89
CA PRO A 23 -8.63 39.03 9.92
C PRO A 23 -8.93 38.17 8.68
N PRO A 24 -7.92 37.50 8.12
CA PRO A 24 -8.11 36.71 6.90
C PRO A 24 -9.11 35.57 7.13
N GLU A 25 -9.94 35.29 6.13
CA GLU A 25 -10.87 34.15 6.13
C GLU A 25 -10.08 32.83 6.25
N THR A 26 -10.62 31.91 7.04
CA THR A 26 -10.11 30.54 7.17
C THR A 26 -10.95 29.62 6.27
N LEU A 27 -10.27 28.83 5.42
CA LEU A 27 -10.87 27.78 4.60
C LEU A 27 -10.44 26.40 5.09
N LEU A 28 -10.94 25.34 4.44
CA LEU A 28 -10.79 23.94 4.86
C LEU A 28 -11.42 23.67 6.24
N LEU A 29 -12.55 24.34 6.50
CA LEU A 29 -13.41 24.04 7.64
C LEU A 29 -14.27 22.84 7.28
N ARG A 30 -14.23 21.78 8.08
CA ARG A 30 -14.78 20.48 7.71
C ARG A 30 -15.80 19.95 8.70
N GLU A 31 -16.60 19.00 8.23
CA GLU A 31 -17.50 18.17 9.05
C GLU A 31 -18.34 18.97 10.07
N PRO A 32 -19.16 19.92 9.61
CA PRO A 32 -19.88 20.82 10.51
C PRO A 32 -21.02 20.11 11.24
N ALA A 33 -21.30 20.58 12.45
CA ALA A 33 -22.46 20.21 13.25
C ALA A 33 -23.17 21.44 13.79
N LEU A 34 -24.49 21.34 13.96
CA LEU A 34 -25.34 22.47 14.34
C LEU A 34 -26.21 22.08 15.53
N SER A 35 -26.28 22.97 16.53
CA SER A 35 -27.22 22.90 17.64
C SER A 35 -28.23 24.03 17.58
N ARG A 36 -29.02 24.22 18.65
CA ARG A 36 -29.95 25.35 18.77
C ARG A 36 -29.28 26.71 18.59
N ASP A 37 -28.08 26.88 19.13
CA ASP A 37 -27.41 28.18 19.29
C ASP A 37 -25.90 28.16 19.02
N ARG A 38 -25.33 27.03 18.60
CA ARG A 38 -23.90 26.87 18.30
C ARG A 38 -23.66 26.10 17.01
N LEU A 39 -22.47 26.32 16.45
CA LEU A 39 -21.87 25.60 15.33
C LEU A 39 -20.60 24.92 15.85
N ALA A 40 -20.34 23.68 15.43
CA ALA A 40 -19.06 23.01 15.62
C ALA A 40 -18.52 22.52 14.26
N PHE A 41 -17.21 22.36 14.15
CA PHE A 41 -16.54 21.90 12.92
C PHE A 41 -15.12 21.41 13.24
N SER A 42 -14.52 20.62 12.35
CA SER A 42 -13.12 20.22 12.42
C SER A 42 -12.24 21.17 11.60
N TYR A 43 -11.08 21.54 12.15
CA TYR A 43 -10.06 22.36 11.48
C TYR A 43 -8.70 22.18 12.16
N ALA A 44 -7.64 22.07 11.35
CA ALA A 44 -6.25 21.93 11.80
C ALA A 44 -5.98 20.73 12.73
N GLY A 45 -6.78 19.66 12.60
CA GLY A 45 -6.70 18.47 13.44
C GLY A 45 -7.57 18.50 14.71
N ASP A 46 -8.29 19.59 14.98
CA ASP A 46 -9.10 19.72 16.20
C ASP A 46 -10.57 20.05 15.95
N ILE A 47 -11.40 19.90 16.99
CA ILE A 47 -12.78 20.38 17.02
C ILE A 47 -12.83 21.83 17.51
N TRP A 48 -13.58 22.65 16.79
CA TRP A 48 -13.86 24.05 17.08
C TRP A 48 -15.35 24.26 17.32
N ILE A 49 -15.68 25.30 18.08
CA ILE A 49 -17.04 25.76 18.30
C ILE A 49 -17.16 27.26 18.02
N ALA A 50 -18.29 27.70 17.47
CA ALA A 50 -18.59 29.09 17.17
C ALA A 50 -20.09 29.42 17.39
N GLY A 51 -20.44 30.70 17.27
CA GLY A 51 -21.82 31.11 17.02
C GLY A 51 -22.35 30.53 15.71
N ARG A 52 -23.68 30.44 15.56
CA ARG A 52 -24.30 29.88 14.34
C ARG A 52 -23.98 30.65 13.07
N ASP A 53 -23.63 31.91 13.20
CA ASP A 53 -23.16 32.80 12.13
C ASP A 53 -21.65 32.69 11.87
N GLY A 54 -20.96 31.78 12.57
CA GLY A 54 -19.50 31.63 12.49
C GLY A 54 -18.71 32.58 13.39
N SER A 55 -19.38 33.45 14.15
CA SER A 55 -18.72 34.40 15.04
C SER A 55 -18.07 33.72 16.26
N ASN A 56 -17.03 34.34 16.81
CA ASN A 56 -16.34 33.90 18.03
C ASN A 56 -15.87 32.43 18.02
N PRO A 57 -15.10 31.98 17.01
CA PRO A 57 -14.59 30.62 16.99
C PRO A 57 -13.64 30.36 18.17
N GLN A 58 -13.82 29.23 18.84
CA GLN A 58 -13.04 28.77 19.98
C GLN A 58 -12.62 27.32 19.76
N ARG A 59 -11.35 27.03 20.05
CA ARG A 59 -10.81 25.66 19.99
C ARG A 59 -11.34 24.87 21.18
N LEU A 60 -11.98 23.73 20.92
CA LEU A 60 -12.63 22.92 21.95
C LEU A 60 -11.75 21.75 22.40
N THR A 61 -11.05 21.11 21.47
CA THR A 61 -10.12 20.00 21.74
C THR A 61 -8.67 20.43 21.45
N VAL A 62 -7.74 19.83 22.17
CA VAL A 62 -6.31 19.99 21.95
C VAL A 62 -5.64 18.65 22.22
N GLY A 63 -5.04 18.04 21.20
CA GLY A 63 -4.23 16.85 21.37
C GLY A 63 -3.25 16.64 20.22
N PRO A 64 -2.38 15.62 20.33
CA PRO A 64 -1.50 15.22 19.24
C PRO A 64 -2.25 14.46 18.13
N GLY A 65 -3.55 14.22 18.27
CA GLY A 65 -4.32 13.42 17.32
C GLY A 65 -4.92 14.22 16.16
N VAL A 66 -5.80 13.55 15.43
CA VAL A 66 -6.80 14.17 14.56
C VAL A 66 -8.18 13.91 15.14
N GLU A 67 -8.90 14.99 15.45
CA GLU A 67 -10.29 14.93 15.84
C GLU A 67 -11.23 15.24 14.67
N THR A 68 -12.27 14.42 14.53
CA THR A 68 -13.21 14.45 13.40
C THR A 68 -14.63 14.14 13.85
N SER A 69 -15.59 14.34 12.94
CA SER A 69 -17.00 13.98 13.09
C SER A 69 -17.65 14.49 14.39
N PRO A 70 -17.63 15.82 14.67
CA PRO A 70 -18.30 16.36 15.83
C PRO A 70 -19.83 16.25 15.69
N HIS A 71 -20.53 15.89 16.76
CA HIS A 71 -21.99 15.89 16.83
C HIS A 71 -22.46 16.40 18.20
N PHE A 72 -23.36 17.39 18.21
CA PHE A 72 -23.97 17.89 19.43
C PHE A 72 -24.98 16.89 20.01
N SER A 73 -25.00 16.77 21.34
CA SER A 73 -26.11 16.14 22.03
C SER A 73 -27.43 16.90 21.75
N PRO A 74 -28.60 16.24 21.84
CA PRO A 74 -29.89 16.89 21.55
C PRO A 74 -30.18 18.14 22.38
N ASP A 75 -29.67 18.20 23.61
CA ASP A 75 -29.75 19.35 24.52
C ASP A 75 -28.68 20.43 24.27
N GLY A 76 -27.71 20.16 23.40
CA GLY A 76 -26.61 21.07 23.05
C GLY A 76 -25.54 21.22 24.13
N GLN A 77 -25.51 20.38 25.16
CA GLN A 77 -24.55 20.49 26.27
C GLN A 77 -23.22 19.78 26.02
N PHE A 78 -23.20 18.78 25.16
CA PHE A 78 -22.03 17.95 24.88
C PHE A 78 -21.78 17.83 23.37
N ILE A 79 -20.53 17.56 23.02
CA ILE A 79 -20.13 17.14 21.68
C ILE A 79 -19.53 15.73 21.80
N ALA A 80 -20.06 14.79 21.02
CA ALA A 80 -19.41 13.52 20.73
C ALA A 80 -18.55 13.69 19.48
N TYR A 81 -17.38 13.09 19.45
CA TYR A 81 -16.46 13.18 18.31
C TYR A 81 -15.55 11.96 18.26
N THR A 82 -14.92 11.74 17.11
CA THR A 82 -13.87 10.74 16.93
C THR A 82 -12.52 11.36 17.18
N GLY A 83 -11.69 10.76 18.04
CA GLY A 83 -10.31 11.18 18.29
C GLY A 83 -9.37 9.98 18.28
N ASP A 84 -8.13 10.17 17.83
CA ASP A 84 -7.15 9.09 17.69
C ASP A 84 -5.97 9.17 18.69
N TYR A 85 -6.12 9.97 19.75
CA TYR A 85 -5.07 10.26 20.76
C TYR A 85 -4.30 9.01 21.24
N ASP A 86 -5.02 7.88 21.39
CA ASP A 86 -4.53 6.63 21.97
C ASP A 86 -4.21 5.56 20.89
N ARG A 87 -3.70 5.96 19.72
CA ARG A 87 -3.33 5.09 18.57
C ARG A 87 -4.49 4.43 17.82
N ASN A 88 -5.73 4.64 18.26
CA ASN A 88 -6.92 4.16 17.58
C ASN A 88 -7.95 5.29 17.54
N ALA A 89 -8.71 5.36 16.45
CA ALA A 89 -9.86 6.25 16.37
C ALA A 89 -10.98 5.70 17.27
N ASP A 90 -11.22 6.39 18.39
CA ASP A 90 -12.23 6.03 19.39
C ASP A 90 -13.28 7.14 19.54
N VAL A 91 -14.38 6.83 20.22
CA VAL A 91 -15.47 7.75 20.54
C VAL A 91 -15.15 8.50 21.83
N TYR A 92 -15.16 9.83 21.75
CA TYR A 92 -14.99 10.73 22.89
C TYR A 92 -16.21 11.63 23.06
N VAL A 93 -16.39 12.15 24.27
CA VAL A 93 -17.37 13.20 24.58
C VAL A 93 -16.73 14.32 25.39
N VAL A 94 -17.08 15.58 25.08
CA VAL A 94 -16.60 16.78 25.78
C VAL A 94 -17.75 17.76 26.02
N PRO A 95 -17.80 18.47 27.15
CA PRO A 95 -18.76 19.56 27.35
C PRO A 95 -18.55 20.68 26.33
N VAL A 96 -19.64 21.29 25.86
CA VAL A 96 -19.62 22.44 24.95
C VAL A 96 -18.92 23.67 25.55
N SER A 97 -18.88 23.77 26.88
CA SER A 97 -18.12 24.79 27.62
C SER A 97 -16.61 24.55 27.64
N GLY A 98 -16.13 23.45 27.06
CA GLY A 98 -14.76 22.96 27.22
C GLY A 98 -14.56 22.14 28.50
N GLY A 99 -13.37 21.56 28.64
CA GLY A 99 -12.98 20.70 29.75
C GLY A 99 -12.19 19.47 29.30
N GLN A 100 -11.99 18.52 30.21
CA GLN A 100 -11.32 17.25 29.88
C GLN A 100 -12.27 16.34 29.09
N PRO A 101 -11.89 15.88 27.89
CA PRO A 101 -12.66 14.89 27.15
C PRO A 101 -12.70 13.55 27.87
N ARG A 102 -13.79 12.80 27.69
CA ARG A 102 -13.94 11.44 28.20
C ARG A 102 -14.05 10.45 27.04
N ARG A 103 -13.15 9.48 27.02
CA ARG A 103 -13.18 8.32 26.12
C ARG A 103 -14.34 7.39 26.50
N LEU A 104 -15.06 6.88 25.50
CA LEU A 104 -16.21 5.97 25.69
C LEU A 104 -15.93 4.55 25.19
N THR A 105 -14.94 4.38 24.32
CA THR A 105 -14.65 3.12 23.62
C THR A 105 -13.15 2.83 23.56
N TRP A 106 -12.82 1.54 23.45
CA TRP A 106 -11.46 1.00 23.55
C TRP A 106 -11.22 -0.18 22.60
N HIS A 107 -12.13 -0.44 21.64
CA HIS A 107 -11.92 -1.56 20.72
C HIS A 107 -10.78 -1.22 19.74
N PRO A 108 -9.86 -2.12 19.38
CA PRO A 108 -8.74 -1.81 18.48
C PRO A 108 -9.14 -1.62 17.00
N SER A 109 -10.43 -1.56 16.69
CA SER A 109 -10.91 -1.20 15.34
C SER A 109 -11.24 0.29 15.34
N ALA A 110 -11.02 0.96 14.21
CA ALA A 110 -11.36 2.36 14.07
C ALA A 110 -12.88 2.59 14.19
N GLU A 111 -13.25 3.65 14.88
CA GLU A 111 -14.63 4.02 15.18
C GLU A 111 -14.91 5.47 14.75
N THR A 112 -16.02 5.68 14.06
CA THR A 112 -16.43 7.00 13.58
C THR A 112 -17.78 7.39 14.16
N VAL A 113 -17.85 8.50 14.91
CA VAL A 113 -19.11 9.05 15.43
C VAL A 113 -20.02 9.45 14.26
N ARG A 114 -21.31 9.14 14.36
CA ARG A 114 -22.30 9.40 13.30
C ARG A 114 -23.50 10.22 13.73
N ASP A 115 -23.98 10.06 14.96
CA ASP A 115 -25.09 10.86 15.52
C ASP A 115 -25.27 10.58 17.02
N TRP A 116 -26.29 11.17 17.63
CA TRP A 116 -26.82 10.80 18.95
C TRP A 116 -28.16 10.07 18.81
N THR A 117 -28.53 9.26 19.79
CA THR A 117 -29.93 8.83 19.93
C THR A 117 -30.81 10.04 20.27
N PRO A 118 -32.08 10.08 19.82
CA PRO A 118 -32.95 11.25 20.05
C PRO A 118 -33.16 11.63 21.53
N ASP A 119 -33.03 10.67 22.44
CA ASP A 119 -33.10 10.86 23.89
C ASP A 119 -31.81 11.41 24.54
N GLY A 120 -30.73 11.55 23.76
CA GLY A 120 -29.42 12.00 24.21
C GLY A 120 -28.66 11.02 25.10
N GLN A 121 -29.13 9.78 25.28
CA GLN A 121 -28.53 8.83 26.22
C GLN A 121 -27.40 8.00 25.61
N ARG A 122 -27.30 7.92 24.28
CA ARG A 122 -26.31 7.10 23.57
C ARG A 122 -25.75 7.81 22.35
N ILE A 123 -24.53 7.45 21.98
CA ILE A 123 -23.83 7.92 20.78
C ILE A 123 -23.88 6.82 19.74
N LEU A 124 -24.29 7.14 18.52
CA LEU A 124 -24.24 6.27 17.34
C LEU A 124 -22.86 6.41 16.68
N PHE A 125 -22.21 5.29 16.38
CA PHE A 125 -20.94 5.27 15.66
C PHE A 125 -20.84 4.07 14.72
N SER A 126 -19.96 4.13 13.73
CA SER A 126 -19.66 3.01 12.83
C SER A 126 -18.32 2.38 13.15
N SER A 127 -18.23 1.05 13.10
CA SER A 127 -17.01 0.28 13.36
C SER A 127 -17.02 -1.06 12.64
N SER A 128 -15.85 -1.69 12.48
CA SER A 128 -15.71 -3.06 12.00
C SER A 128 -15.53 -4.08 13.13
N GLN A 129 -15.77 -3.70 14.39
CA GLN A 129 -15.46 -4.53 15.57
C GLN A 129 -16.07 -5.95 15.57
N GLU A 130 -17.28 -6.12 15.01
CA GLU A 130 -17.95 -7.44 14.89
C GLU A 130 -17.99 -7.97 13.45
N ALA A 131 -17.27 -7.34 12.52
CA ALA A 131 -17.31 -7.71 11.10
C ALA A 131 -16.56 -9.04 10.84
N TYR A 132 -17.12 -9.86 9.96
CA TYR A 132 -16.48 -11.11 9.47
C TYR A 132 -15.83 -10.94 8.09
N ALA A 133 -16.11 -9.84 7.39
CA ALA A 133 -15.60 -9.50 6.07
C ALA A 133 -15.51 -7.96 5.94
N ARG A 134 -15.32 -7.45 4.72
CA ARG A 134 -15.34 -6.00 4.45
C ARG A 134 -16.71 -5.41 4.74
N GLY A 135 -16.74 -4.22 5.31
CA GLY A 135 -17.96 -3.48 5.63
C GLY A 135 -17.98 -2.98 7.08
N LEU A 136 -18.67 -1.86 7.28
CA LEU A 136 -18.87 -1.27 8.60
C LEU A 136 -20.23 -1.68 9.17
N GLN A 137 -20.35 -1.56 10.48
CA GLN A 137 -21.58 -1.81 11.23
C GLN A 137 -21.85 -0.61 12.15
N LEU A 138 -23.13 -0.33 12.40
CA LEU A 138 -23.56 0.74 13.30
C LEU A 138 -23.71 0.20 14.73
N PHE A 139 -23.14 0.93 15.69
CA PHE A 139 -23.15 0.63 17.12
C PHE A 139 -23.66 1.82 17.92
N THR A 140 -24.15 1.55 19.13
CA THR A 140 -24.41 2.60 20.12
C THR A 140 -23.66 2.34 21.43
N VAL A 141 -23.08 3.38 22.01
CA VAL A 141 -22.50 3.36 23.37
C VAL A 141 -23.22 4.37 24.24
N ALA A 142 -23.51 4.02 25.49
CA ALA A 142 -24.15 4.95 26.41
C ALA A 142 -23.19 6.11 26.75
N VAL A 143 -23.74 7.31 27.01
CA VAL A 143 -22.94 8.45 27.43
C VAL A 143 -22.12 8.09 28.67
N GLY A 144 -22.67 7.33 29.61
CA GLY A 144 -21.95 6.86 30.80
C GLY A 144 -20.78 5.90 30.54
N GLY A 145 -20.59 5.40 29.32
CA GLY A 145 -19.67 4.32 28.98
C GLY A 145 -20.34 2.94 29.04
N GLY A 146 -19.54 1.88 29.14
CA GLY A 146 -20.01 0.49 29.13
C GLY A 146 -19.79 -0.23 27.80
N LEU A 147 -20.43 -1.38 27.61
CA LEU A 147 -20.32 -2.19 26.38
C LEU A 147 -21.06 -1.53 25.20
N PRO A 148 -20.38 -1.23 24.08
CA PRO A 148 -21.05 -0.82 22.86
C PRO A 148 -21.95 -1.94 22.31
N THR A 149 -23.11 -1.58 21.78
CA THR A 149 -24.11 -2.53 21.27
C THR A 149 -24.35 -2.29 19.78
N ARG A 150 -24.17 -3.33 18.96
CA ARG A 150 -24.49 -3.28 17.53
C ARG A 150 -25.99 -3.07 17.32
N LEU A 151 -26.37 -2.19 16.40
CA LEU A 151 -27.75 -2.14 15.90
C LEU A 151 -28.12 -3.47 15.23
N PRO A 152 -29.41 -3.83 15.10
CA PRO A 152 -29.84 -5.08 14.45
C PRO A 152 -29.68 -5.04 12.91
N LEU A 153 -28.55 -4.52 12.44
CA LEU A 153 -28.16 -4.36 11.04
C LEU A 153 -26.81 -5.06 10.85
N ILE A 154 -26.70 -5.91 9.84
CA ILE A 154 -25.46 -6.65 9.59
C ILE A 154 -24.36 -5.79 8.98
N MET A 155 -24.73 -4.68 8.33
CA MET A 155 -23.87 -3.67 7.72
C MET A 155 -24.54 -2.28 7.84
N GLY A 156 -23.73 -1.24 7.88
CA GLY A 156 -24.15 0.16 7.84
C GLY A 156 -23.01 1.12 8.21
N GLU A 157 -22.95 2.27 7.54
CA GLU A 157 -21.87 3.25 7.75
C GLU A 157 -22.37 4.54 8.41
N LYS A 158 -23.38 5.21 7.83
CA LYS A 158 -23.92 6.48 8.31
C LYS A 158 -25.40 6.32 8.60
N GLY A 159 -25.91 6.97 9.64
CA GLY A 159 -27.33 6.93 9.96
C GLY A 159 -27.83 8.15 10.73
N SER A 160 -29.12 8.44 10.61
CA SER A 160 -29.82 9.48 11.37
C SER A 160 -31.23 9.01 11.74
N TYR A 161 -31.60 9.19 13.01
CA TYR A 161 -32.85 8.70 13.58
C TYR A 161 -34.05 9.59 13.23
N SER A 162 -35.22 8.99 13.03
CA SER A 162 -36.49 9.69 13.16
C SER A 162 -36.64 10.27 14.57
N ALA A 163 -37.49 11.30 14.72
CA ALA A 163 -37.65 12.01 16.00
C ALA A 163 -38.12 11.11 17.17
N ASP A 164 -38.84 10.02 16.86
CA ASP A 164 -39.29 9.01 17.84
C ASP A 164 -38.27 7.89 18.10
N GLY A 165 -37.14 7.89 17.38
CA GLY A 165 -36.08 6.88 17.48
C GLY A 165 -36.44 5.50 16.93
N GLN A 166 -37.61 5.32 16.29
CA GLN A 166 -38.06 4.02 15.80
C GLN A 166 -37.48 3.65 14.43
N THR A 167 -37.21 4.64 13.59
CA THR A 167 -36.73 4.44 12.21
C THR A 167 -35.37 5.09 12.05
N LEU A 168 -34.48 4.43 11.32
CA LEU A 168 -33.17 4.95 10.97
C LEU A 168 -33.10 5.17 9.46
N ALA A 169 -32.77 6.38 9.03
CA ALA A 169 -32.31 6.64 7.67
C ALA A 169 -30.81 6.35 7.61
N HIS A 170 -30.36 5.36 6.84
CA HIS A 170 -28.96 4.92 6.84
C HIS A 170 -28.44 4.50 5.47
N THR A 171 -27.12 4.53 5.35
CA THR A 171 -26.37 3.89 4.25
C THR A 171 -25.97 2.50 4.71
N HIS A 172 -26.41 1.47 3.98
CA HIS A 172 -26.21 0.07 4.36
C HIS A 172 -24.87 -0.51 3.87
N ILE A 173 -24.24 0.14 2.89
CA ILE A 173 -22.88 -0.14 2.42
C ILE A 173 -22.01 1.11 2.49
N THR A 174 -20.70 0.90 2.56
CA THR A 174 -19.71 1.99 2.48
C THR A 174 -19.62 2.52 1.05
N ASN A 175 -19.60 3.85 0.89
CA ASN A 175 -19.36 4.47 -0.42
C ASN A 175 -17.90 4.21 -0.88
N ALA A 176 -17.65 4.05 -2.19
CA ALA A 176 -16.37 3.58 -2.74
C ALA A 176 -15.10 4.22 -2.17
N THR A 177 -14.98 5.54 -2.29
CA THR A 177 -13.93 6.32 -1.66
C THR A 177 -14.26 7.80 -1.82
N THR A 178 -13.80 8.64 -0.90
CA THR A 178 -13.95 10.10 -0.99
C THR A 178 -13.12 10.71 -2.13
N THR A 179 -12.17 9.95 -2.68
CA THR A 179 -11.27 10.35 -3.79
C THR A 179 -11.78 9.94 -5.17
N TRP A 180 -13.01 9.45 -5.29
CA TRP A 180 -13.58 9.03 -6.58
C TRP A 180 -14.90 9.75 -6.83
N LYS A 181 -14.81 10.92 -7.46
CA LYS A 181 -15.98 11.69 -7.85
C LYS A 181 -16.73 10.99 -8.99
N HIS A 182 -18.04 11.21 -9.08
CA HIS A 182 -18.90 10.66 -10.14
C HIS A 182 -18.85 9.12 -10.24
N TYR A 183 -18.71 8.45 -9.10
CA TYR A 183 -18.65 7.00 -9.03
C TYR A 183 -20.00 6.35 -9.40
N ARG A 184 -19.98 5.28 -10.21
CA ARG A 184 -21.18 4.62 -10.78
C ARG A 184 -21.15 3.08 -10.72
N GLY A 185 -20.17 2.51 -10.02
CA GLY A 185 -20.08 1.07 -9.75
C GLY A 185 -21.02 0.59 -8.64
N GLY A 186 -20.83 -0.64 -8.16
CA GLY A 186 -21.75 -1.31 -7.23
C GLY A 186 -21.98 -0.62 -5.87
N GLN A 187 -21.08 0.25 -5.40
CA GLN A 187 -21.22 0.94 -4.11
C GLN A 187 -22.04 2.25 -4.15
N THR A 188 -22.83 2.46 -5.20
CA THR A 188 -23.89 3.49 -5.25
C THR A 188 -25.16 2.96 -4.58
N GLY A 189 -25.10 2.67 -3.28
CA GLY A 189 -26.26 2.16 -2.54
C GLY A 189 -27.29 3.25 -2.25
N PRO A 190 -28.61 2.95 -2.27
CA PRO A 190 -29.63 3.88 -1.80
C PRO A 190 -29.53 4.11 -0.28
N ILE A 191 -30.13 5.21 0.16
CA ILE A 191 -30.44 5.42 1.58
C ILE A 191 -31.68 4.59 1.93
N TRP A 192 -31.57 3.81 3.00
CA TRP A 192 -32.63 2.96 3.53
C TRP A 192 -33.28 3.59 4.76
N LEU A 193 -34.60 3.49 4.83
CA LEU A 193 -35.41 3.80 6.01
C LEU A 193 -35.78 2.46 6.68
N THR A 194 -35.09 2.10 7.75
CA THR A 194 -35.31 0.83 8.45
C THR A 194 -35.95 1.07 9.82
N ASN A 195 -37.11 0.48 10.05
CA ASN A 195 -37.71 0.41 11.38
C ASN A 195 -36.90 -0.57 12.26
N LEU A 196 -36.34 -0.12 13.38
CA LEU A 196 -35.37 -0.90 14.14
C LEU A 196 -36.00 -2.03 14.98
N GLN A 197 -37.33 -2.04 15.16
CA GLN A 197 -38.05 -3.10 15.87
C GLN A 197 -38.49 -4.22 14.92
N THR A 198 -39.07 -3.87 13.78
CA THR A 198 -39.62 -4.82 12.79
C THR A 198 -38.64 -5.18 11.69
N LEU A 199 -37.58 -4.38 11.52
CA LEU A 199 -36.58 -4.45 10.44
C LEU A 199 -37.16 -4.30 9.03
N ALA A 200 -38.43 -3.87 8.93
CA ALA A 200 -39.02 -3.45 7.67
C ALA A 200 -38.22 -2.28 7.11
N THR A 201 -37.85 -2.37 5.83
CA THR A 201 -36.95 -1.44 5.17
C THR A 201 -37.58 -0.92 3.89
N GLU A 202 -37.55 0.39 3.72
CA GLU A 202 -37.96 1.10 2.52
C GLU A 202 -36.75 1.84 1.93
N GLU A 203 -36.61 1.84 0.61
CA GLU A 203 -35.54 2.57 -0.09
C GLU A 203 -36.02 3.95 -0.53
N ILE A 204 -35.19 4.98 -0.33
CA ILE A 204 -35.41 6.28 -0.98
C ILE A 204 -35.20 6.10 -2.50
N PRO A 205 -36.07 6.69 -3.36
CA PRO A 205 -35.91 6.60 -4.81
C PRO A 205 -34.51 6.97 -5.28
N HIS A 206 -33.86 6.09 -6.05
CA HIS A 206 -32.43 6.14 -6.33
C HIS A 206 -32.12 5.97 -7.83
N GLU A 207 -31.09 6.67 -8.31
CA GLU A 207 -30.71 6.74 -9.74
C GLU A 207 -29.20 6.54 -9.94
N ASN A 208 -28.68 5.34 -9.68
CA ASN A 208 -27.26 4.94 -9.80
C ASN A 208 -26.28 6.10 -9.49
N ALA A 209 -26.36 6.64 -8.28
CA ALA A 209 -25.67 7.86 -7.85
C ALA A 209 -25.07 7.65 -6.46
N THR A 210 -24.13 8.48 -6.05
CA THR A 210 -23.59 8.41 -4.68
C THR A 210 -24.53 9.13 -3.72
N ASP A 211 -25.50 8.42 -3.14
CA ASP A 211 -26.34 8.95 -2.05
C ASP A 211 -25.67 8.70 -0.69
N THR A 212 -25.51 9.76 0.12
CA THR A 212 -24.77 9.65 1.40
C THR A 212 -25.19 10.72 2.42
N SER A 213 -24.64 10.61 3.63
CA SER A 213 -24.82 11.56 4.74
C SER A 213 -26.30 11.89 5.03
N PRO A 214 -27.14 10.89 5.32
CA PRO A 214 -28.56 11.13 5.63
C PRO A 214 -28.71 11.93 6.93
N ARG A 215 -29.64 12.88 6.94
CA ARG A 215 -30.04 13.65 8.11
C ARG A 215 -31.56 13.75 8.18
N TRP A 216 -32.17 13.13 9.18
CA TRP A 216 -33.62 13.16 9.36
C TRP A 216 -34.02 14.37 10.22
N LEU A 217 -34.88 15.25 9.69
CA LEU A 217 -35.42 16.39 10.44
C LEU A 217 -36.91 16.58 10.11
N GLY A 218 -37.76 16.50 11.12
CA GLY A 218 -39.22 16.56 10.94
C GLY A 218 -39.72 15.42 10.04
N GLY A 219 -40.55 15.75 9.05
CA GLY A 219 -41.11 14.79 8.08
C GLY A 219 -40.20 14.48 6.87
N LYS A 220 -38.94 14.93 6.88
CA LYS A 220 -38.04 14.81 5.73
C LYS A 220 -36.69 14.19 6.10
N VAL A 221 -36.09 13.48 5.15
CA VAL A 221 -34.69 13.03 5.17
C VAL A 221 -33.91 13.86 4.17
N TYR A 222 -32.91 14.59 4.62
CA TYR A 222 -31.97 15.32 3.78
C TYR A 222 -30.73 14.48 3.54
N PHE A 223 -30.12 14.59 2.37
CA PHE A 223 -28.95 13.78 2.02
C PHE A 223 -28.11 14.47 0.96
N LEU A 224 -26.87 13.99 0.79
CA LEU A 224 -25.99 14.41 -0.29
C LEU A 224 -26.11 13.44 -1.45
N SER A 225 -26.12 13.96 -2.67
CA SER A 225 -26.21 13.15 -3.88
C SER A 225 -25.55 13.81 -5.08
N ASP A 226 -24.89 12.99 -5.91
CA ASP A 226 -24.23 13.39 -7.15
C ASP A 226 -25.08 13.08 -8.40
N ARG A 227 -26.41 12.93 -8.26
CA ARG A 227 -27.37 12.80 -9.38
C ARG A 227 -27.22 13.91 -10.43
N ALA A 228 -26.84 15.12 -9.98
CA ALA A 228 -26.56 16.27 -10.83
C ALA A 228 -25.06 16.38 -11.20
N ARG A 229 -24.31 15.28 -11.18
CA ARG A 229 -22.84 15.17 -11.28
C ARG A 229 -22.10 15.74 -10.08
N THR A 230 -22.25 17.02 -9.75
CA THR A 230 -21.66 17.59 -8.53
C THR A 230 -22.53 17.24 -7.33
N ASN A 231 -21.92 16.78 -6.24
CA ASN A 231 -22.63 16.47 -5.00
C ASN A 231 -23.36 17.71 -4.49
N ASN A 232 -24.65 17.58 -4.24
CA ASN A 232 -25.52 18.63 -3.73
C ASN A 232 -26.45 18.09 -2.64
N VAL A 233 -27.11 19.00 -1.92
CA VAL A 233 -28.14 18.68 -0.93
C VAL A 233 -29.47 18.37 -1.61
N PHE A 234 -30.03 17.21 -1.28
CA PHE A 234 -31.35 16.74 -1.67
C PHE A 234 -32.22 16.52 -0.42
N SER A 235 -33.54 16.43 -0.61
CA SER A 235 -34.48 16.04 0.42
C SER A 235 -35.46 14.98 -0.10
N TYR A 236 -35.87 14.10 0.80
CA TYR A 236 -36.93 13.12 0.61
C TYR A 236 -38.04 13.39 1.64
N ASP A 237 -39.26 13.63 1.17
CA ASP A 237 -40.42 13.79 2.03
C ASP A 237 -41.05 12.42 2.32
N VAL A 238 -41.09 12.04 3.60
CA VAL A 238 -41.46 10.68 4.00
C VAL A 238 -42.94 10.38 3.73
N ALA A 239 -43.80 11.39 3.79
CA ALA A 239 -45.24 11.22 3.59
C ALA A 239 -45.60 11.13 2.10
N SER A 240 -45.07 12.04 1.28
CA SER A 240 -45.36 12.12 -0.16
C SER A 240 -44.43 11.27 -1.03
N LYS A 241 -43.33 10.77 -0.46
CA LYS A 241 -42.26 10.01 -1.12
C LYS A 241 -41.53 10.76 -2.23
N LYS A 242 -41.57 12.10 -2.19
CA LYS A 242 -40.98 12.96 -3.22
C LYS A 242 -39.52 13.30 -2.91
N VAL A 243 -38.65 13.18 -3.90
CA VAL A 243 -37.26 13.67 -3.85
C VAL A 243 -37.15 15.04 -4.51
N GLU A 244 -36.43 15.98 -3.87
CA GLU A 244 -36.19 17.34 -4.37
C GLU A 244 -34.73 17.76 -4.16
N GLN A 245 -34.12 18.37 -5.19
CA GLN A 245 -32.80 18.99 -5.11
C GLN A 245 -32.90 20.39 -4.51
N LEU A 246 -32.13 20.68 -3.45
CA LEU A 246 -32.19 21.94 -2.71
C LEU A 246 -31.05 22.91 -3.04
N THR A 247 -29.89 22.40 -3.48
CA THR A 247 -28.71 23.20 -3.86
C THR A 247 -28.22 22.83 -5.25
N ARG A 248 -27.51 23.74 -5.92
CA ARG A 248 -27.09 23.61 -7.34
C ARG A 248 -25.64 24.08 -7.55
N HIS A 249 -24.75 23.74 -6.64
CA HIS A 249 -23.30 23.95 -6.78
C HIS A 249 -22.76 23.15 -7.97
N ALA A 250 -21.79 23.71 -8.69
CA ALA A 250 -21.24 23.14 -9.93
C ALA A 250 -19.69 23.10 -9.97
N ASP A 251 -19.03 23.77 -9.05
CA ASP A 251 -17.57 23.94 -9.00
C ASP A 251 -16.90 22.98 -8.01
N TYR A 252 -17.42 22.85 -6.79
CA TYR A 252 -16.95 21.89 -5.79
C TYR A 252 -18.12 21.09 -5.23
N ASP A 253 -17.85 19.84 -4.85
CA ASP A 253 -18.81 18.96 -4.21
C ASP A 253 -19.23 19.50 -2.84
N VAL A 254 -20.53 19.43 -2.55
CA VAL A 254 -21.02 19.54 -1.18
C VAL A 254 -20.59 18.29 -0.41
N LYS A 255 -19.99 18.48 0.76
CA LYS A 255 -19.50 17.43 1.65
C LYS A 255 -20.00 17.68 3.06
N ALA A 256 -20.15 16.59 3.83
CA ALA A 256 -20.67 16.57 5.20
C ALA A 256 -22.01 17.33 5.39
N LEU A 257 -23.01 16.68 5.95
CA LEU A 257 -24.33 17.28 6.12
C LEU A 257 -24.81 17.09 7.55
N HIS A 258 -25.21 18.19 8.18
CA HIS A 258 -25.88 18.17 9.47
C HIS A 258 -27.04 19.18 9.47
N GLY A 259 -27.85 19.18 10.53
CA GLY A 259 -28.86 20.22 10.70
C GLY A 259 -29.59 20.18 12.03
N TYR A 260 -30.24 21.30 12.35
CA TYR A 260 -31.05 21.50 13.54
C TYR A 260 -32.26 22.40 13.20
N GLY A 261 -33.47 21.95 13.56
CA GLY A 261 -34.69 22.68 13.23
C GLY A 261 -34.85 22.85 11.71
N PRO A 262 -35.15 24.06 11.21
CA PRO A 262 -35.32 24.32 9.78
C PRO A 262 -34.00 24.65 9.05
N GLU A 263 -32.84 24.41 9.67
CA GLU A 263 -31.54 24.76 9.08
C GLU A 263 -30.63 23.55 8.92
N LEU A 264 -29.97 23.49 7.77
CA LEU A 264 -28.91 22.55 7.43
C LEU A 264 -27.58 23.29 7.37
N VAL A 265 -26.52 22.63 7.78
CA VAL A 265 -25.14 23.11 7.60
C VAL A 265 -24.35 22.09 6.77
N TYR A 266 -23.53 22.58 5.85
CA TYR A 266 -22.69 21.74 4.99
C TYR A 266 -21.37 22.41 4.63
N GLU A 267 -20.39 21.60 4.24
CA GLU A 267 -19.10 22.04 3.71
C GLU A 267 -19.14 22.11 2.17
N GLN A 268 -18.62 23.18 1.58
CA GLN A 268 -18.37 23.29 0.14
C GLN A 268 -17.25 24.31 -0.11
N ALA A 269 -16.35 24.02 -1.06
CA ALA A 269 -15.21 24.90 -1.40
C ALA A 269 -14.39 25.36 -0.17
N GLY A 270 -14.20 24.48 0.82
CA GLY A 270 -13.49 24.77 2.07
C GLY A 270 -14.22 25.73 3.02
N ARG A 271 -15.46 26.13 2.72
CA ARG A 271 -16.33 26.97 3.56
C ARG A 271 -17.46 26.16 4.17
N LEU A 272 -18.08 26.74 5.19
CA LEU A 272 -19.34 26.27 5.76
C LEU A 272 -20.49 27.14 5.28
N HIS A 273 -21.62 26.50 4.97
CA HIS A 273 -22.83 27.15 4.49
C HIS A 273 -24.03 26.74 5.34
N VAL A 274 -24.95 27.67 5.58
CA VAL A 274 -26.22 27.40 6.24
C VAL A 274 -27.36 27.54 5.23
N LEU A 275 -28.13 26.46 5.03
CA LEU A 275 -29.33 26.44 4.21
C LEU A 275 -30.56 26.44 5.12
N ASN A 276 -31.42 27.44 4.98
CA ASN A 276 -32.74 27.46 5.59
C ASN A 276 -33.73 26.69 4.70
N THR A 277 -34.24 25.55 5.18
CA THR A 277 -35.06 24.62 4.38
C THR A 277 -36.47 25.12 4.10
N ALA A 278 -36.97 26.09 4.86
CA ALA A 278 -38.28 26.70 4.64
C ALA A 278 -38.25 27.76 3.52
N SER A 279 -37.19 28.57 3.46
CA SER A 279 -37.04 29.64 2.47
C SER A 279 -36.20 29.26 1.25
N GLY A 280 -35.39 28.21 1.35
CA GLY A 280 -34.39 27.84 0.34
C GLY A 280 -33.15 28.75 0.32
N LYS A 281 -33.04 29.71 1.25
CA LYS A 281 -31.90 30.65 1.31
C LYS A 281 -30.64 29.96 1.84
N VAL A 282 -29.55 30.08 1.10
CA VAL A 282 -28.19 29.71 1.52
C VAL A 282 -27.46 30.96 2.02
N THR A 283 -26.74 30.84 3.13
CA THR A 283 -25.86 31.88 3.69
C THR A 283 -24.47 31.30 3.90
N ASP A 284 -23.46 31.96 3.34
CA ASP A 284 -22.05 31.57 3.48
C ASP A 284 -21.50 32.10 4.79
N LEU A 285 -20.79 31.26 5.54
CA LEU A 285 -20.17 31.65 6.81
C LEU A 285 -18.72 32.06 6.58
N THR A 286 -18.38 33.31 6.89
CA THR A 286 -16.99 33.79 6.93
C THR A 286 -16.46 33.64 8.34
N ILE A 287 -15.60 32.64 8.55
CA ILE A 287 -14.98 32.33 9.84
C ILE A 287 -13.49 32.68 9.76
N SER A 288 -12.96 33.33 10.79
CA SER A 288 -11.54 33.70 10.87
C SER A 288 -10.93 33.13 12.15
N ILE A 289 -9.93 32.27 11.98
CA ILE A 289 -9.25 31.56 13.06
C ILE A 289 -7.76 31.94 12.99
N THR A 290 -7.27 32.59 14.05
CA THR A 290 -5.83 32.95 14.19
C THR A 290 -5.22 32.35 15.47
N PRO A 291 -5.11 31.01 15.60
CA PRO A 291 -4.50 30.36 16.74
C PRO A 291 -3.02 30.09 16.49
N GLU A 292 -2.29 29.80 17.57
CA GLU A 292 -1.02 29.09 17.42
C GLU A 292 -1.31 27.66 16.94
N VAL A 293 -0.78 27.29 15.78
CA VAL A 293 -0.89 25.93 15.22
C VAL A 293 0.48 25.28 15.27
N LEU A 294 0.68 24.36 16.21
CA LEU A 294 1.98 23.70 16.43
C LEU A 294 2.46 22.92 15.20
N ALA A 295 1.54 22.35 14.42
CA ALA A 295 1.86 21.62 13.20
C ALA A 295 2.46 22.50 12.09
N LEU A 296 2.30 23.82 12.15
CA LEU A 296 2.87 24.78 11.20
C LEU A 296 4.25 25.31 11.60
N ARG A 297 4.73 25.00 12.81
CA ARG A 297 5.96 25.58 13.35
C ARG A 297 7.19 25.00 12.64
N PRO A 298 8.04 25.85 12.01
CA PRO A 298 9.30 25.39 11.46
C PRO A 298 10.26 24.93 12.56
N GLN A 299 10.95 23.81 12.33
CA GLN A 299 11.84 23.20 13.33
C GLN A 299 12.83 22.22 12.70
N TYR A 300 13.95 22.00 13.39
CA TYR A 300 14.81 20.85 13.09
C TYR A 300 14.18 19.57 13.62
N ARG A 301 14.17 18.51 12.82
CA ARG A 301 13.80 17.15 13.26
C ARG A 301 14.85 16.12 12.87
N PRO A 302 15.03 15.08 13.69
CA PRO A 302 15.83 13.92 13.29
C PRO A 302 15.10 13.16 12.18
N VAL A 303 15.77 12.99 11.05
CA VAL A 303 15.25 12.29 9.85
C VAL A 303 15.98 10.99 9.56
N GLY A 304 16.86 10.53 10.46
CA GLY A 304 17.64 9.30 10.29
C GLY A 304 16.79 8.04 10.09
N SER A 305 15.54 8.00 10.58
CA SER A 305 14.58 6.91 10.35
C SER A 305 13.90 6.95 8.97
N MET A 306 14.06 8.04 8.23
CA MET A 306 13.47 8.30 6.92
C MET A 306 14.49 8.15 5.78
N VAL A 307 15.57 7.40 6.00
CA VAL A 307 16.54 7.10 4.93
C VAL A 307 15.88 6.18 3.91
N ARG A 308 15.81 6.63 2.65
CA ARG A 308 15.15 5.89 1.56
C ARG A 308 16.13 5.22 0.62
N THR A 309 17.18 5.96 0.25
CA THR A 309 18.19 5.48 -0.68
C THR A 309 19.59 5.84 -0.16
N ALA A 310 20.56 4.99 -0.48
CA ALA A 310 21.92 5.14 -0.01
C ALA A 310 22.92 4.71 -1.09
N ALA A 311 24.03 5.43 -1.18
CA ALA A 311 25.19 5.09 -2.00
C ALA A 311 26.48 5.26 -1.20
N ILE A 312 27.59 4.74 -1.73
CA ILE A 312 28.89 4.70 -1.06
C ILE A 312 29.91 5.60 -1.77
N SER A 313 30.75 6.28 -0.99
CA SER A 313 31.91 7.02 -1.53
C SER A 313 32.95 6.09 -2.18
N PRO A 314 33.82 6.60 -3.07
CA PRO A 314 34.73 5.78 -3.88
C PRO A 314 35.68 4.84 -3.14
N THR A 315 36.00 5.17 -1.88
CA THR A 315 36.88 4.40 -0.99
C THR A 315 36.15 3.88 0.25
N GLY A 316 34.81 4.07 0.32
CA GLY A 316 33.97 3.67 1.46
C GLY A 316 34.27 4.40 2.77
N MET A 317 34.82 5.61 2.71
CA MET A 317 35.03 6.44 3.91
C MET A 317 33.73 7.08 4.43
N ARG A 318 32.76 7.27 3.54
CA ARG A 318 31.43 7.82 3.82
C ARG A 318 30.37 7.10 2.98
N ALA A 319 29.12 7.14 3.45
CA ALA A 319 27.92 6.95 2.64
C ALA A 319 27.32 8.31 2.26
N VAL A 320 26.53 8.35 1.20
CA VAL A 320 25.59 9.43 0.90
C VAL A 320 24.17 8.85 0.94
N VAL A 321 23.24 9.54 1.57
CA VAL A 321 21.88 9.06 1.80
C VAL A 321 20.85 10.13 1.48
N GLU A 322 19.69 9.72 0.98
CA GLU A 322 18.47 10.52 0.89
C GLU A 322 17.67 10.31 2.16
N ALA A 323 17.32 11.39 2.86
CA ALA A 323 16.40 11.35 3.99
C ALA A 323 15.50 12.59 3.99
N ARG A 324 14.18 12.36 4.02
CA ARG A 324 13.15 13.41 4.01
C ARG A 324 13.37 14.54 2.98
N GLY A 325 13.69 14.16 1.74
CA GLY A 325 13.90 15.12 0.66
C GLY A 325 15.26 15.83 0.66
N ASP A 326 16.15 15.52 1.60
CA ASP A 326 17.52 16.06 1.66
C ASP A 326 18.58 14.99 1.36
N ILE A 327 19.74 15.44 0.88
CA ILE A 327 20.93 14.61 0.65
C ILE A 327 21.95 14.82 1.77
N PHE A 328 22.27 13.75 2.50
CA PHE A 328 23.25 13.76 3.58
C PHE A 328 24.47 12.93 3.23
N THR A 329 25.64 13.29 3.77
CA THR A 329 26.79 12.37 3.83
C THR A 329 27.02 11.90 5.26
N VAL A 330 27.25 10.60 5.43
CA VAL A 330 27.41 9.94 6.74
C VAL A 330 28.80 9.29 6.82
N PRO A 331 29.61 9.55 7.86
CA PRO A 331 30.93 8.95 8.00
C PRO A 331 30.87 7.46 8.35
N ALA A 332 31.80 6.68 7.80
CA ALA A 332 31.94 5.27 8.17
C ALA A 332 32.54 5.05 9.57
N LYS A 333 33.40 5.98 10.04
CA LYS A 333 34.11 5.84 11.33
C LYS A 333 34.30 7.14 12.11
N LYS A 334 34.72 8.23 11.47
CA LYS A 334 35.12 9.49 12.14
C LYS A 334 34.47 10.69 11.46
N GLY A 335 34.14 11.71 12.25
CA GLY A 335 33.52 12.97 11.82
C GLY A 335 32.01 12.96 12.02
N GLU A 336 31.34 14.01 11.55
CA GLU A 336 29.89 14.18 11.65
C GLU A 336 29.19 13.95 10.31
N SER A 337 27.90 13.66 10.39
CA SER A 337 27.00 13.69 9.23
C SER A 337 26.83 15.13 8.75
N ARG A 338 26.58 15.32 7.45
CA ARG A 338 26.41 16.65 6.84
C ARG A 338 25.22 16.64 5.90
N ASN A 339 24.26 17.52 6.12
CA ASN A 339 23.23 17.87 5.14
C ASN A 339 23.88 18.71 4.03
N LEU A 340 23.75 18.29 2.77
CA LEU A 340 24.38 18.96 1.64
C LEU A 340 23.43 19.90 0.90
N THR A 341 22.12 19.70 1.04
CA THR A 341 21.11 20.35 0.20
C THR A 341 20.32 21.39 0.97
N HIS A 342 20.01 21.12 2.24
CA HIS A 342 19.19 22.00 3.07
C HIS A 342 17.89 22.41 2.35
N SER A 343 17.26 21.46 1.66
CA SER A 343 16.10 21.65 0.81
C SER A 343 14.83 21.65 1.66
N ASP A 344 14.09 22.76 1.61
CA ASP A 344 12.80 22.92 2.29
C ASP A 344 11.61 23.05 1.31
N THR A 345 11.91 23.33 0.03
CA THR A 345 10.93 23.59 -1.05
C THR A 345 11.03 22.59 -2.22
N SER A 346 11.85 21.55 -2.07
CA SER A 346 12.13 20.56 -3.13
C SER A 346 12.44 19.18 -2.55
N HIS A 347 12.32 18.16 -3.39
CA HIS A 347 12.56 16.77 -3.03
C HIS A 347 13.78 16.23 -3.77
N GLU A 348 14.88 16.10 -3.05
CA GLU A 348 16.13 15.56 -3.56
C GLU A 348 16.16 14.04 -3.41
N ARG A 349 16.47 13.32 -4.50
CA ARG A 349 16.35 11.86 -4.58
C ARG A 349 17.57 11.19 -5.20
N TYR A 350 17.75 9.92 -4.87
CA TYR A 350 18.70 9.02 -5.53
C TYR A 350 20.14 9.54 -5.61
N PRO A 351 20.81 9.86 -4.49
CA PRO A 351 22.15 10.39 -4.52
C PRO A 351 23.18 9.37 -5.03
N ALA A 352 24.14 9.85 -5.81
CA ALA A 352 25.24 9.06 -6.35
C ALA A 352 26.56 9.81 -6.26
N TRP A 353 27.59 9.15 -5.74
CA TRP A 353 28.93 9.72 -5.58
C TRP A 353 29.78 9.51 -6.84
N SER A 354 30.47 10.54 -7.31
CA SER A 354 31.40 10.41 -8.43
C SER A 354 32.58 9.49 -8.08
N PRO A 355 33.07 8.64 -9.01
CA PRO A 355 34.21 7.77 -8.77
C PRO A 355 35.51 8.48 -8.38
N ASP A 356 35.70 9.74 -8.78
CA ASP A 356 36.83 10.58 -8.36
C ASP A 356 36.68 11.12 -6.91
N GLY A 357 35.52 10.96 -6.29
CA GLY A 357 35.20 11.34 -4.91
C GLY A 357 34.83 12.80 -4.73
N THR A 358 34.88 13.62 -5.77
CA THR A 358 34.78 15.07 -5.67
C THR A 358 33.36 15.61 -5.71
N ARG A 359 32.41 14.88 -6.31
CA ARG A 359 31.06 15.37 -6.62
C ARG A 359 29.98 14.36 -6.24
N ILE A 360 28.78 14.88 -6.01
CA ILE A 360 27.56 14.11 -5.73
C ILE A 360 26.50 14.57 -6.72
N ALA A 361 25.85 13.61 -7.38
CA ALA A 361 24.71 13.83 -8.26
C ALA A 361 23.42 13.35 -7.57
N TYR A 362 22.30 14.02 -7.81
CA TYR A 362 20.98 13.65 -7.31
C TYR A 362 19.89 14.21 -8.23
N VAL A 363 18.70 13.61 -8.19
CA VAL A 363 17.52 14.10 -8.92
C VAL A 363 16.77 15.10 -8.05
N SER A 364 16.36 16.22 -8.62
CA SER A 364 15.72 17.34 -7.92
C SER A 364 14.50 17.83 -8.69
N ASP A 365 13.44 18.22 -8.00
CA ASP A 365 12.27 18.88 -8.59
C ASP A 365 12.21 20.40 -8.32
N ALA A 366 13.28 20.98 -7.75
CA ALA A 366 13.35 22.41 -7.42
C ALA A 366 13.15 23.36 -8.61
N GLY A 367 13.36 22.88 -9.84
CA GLY A 367 13.09 23.64 -11.08
C GLY A 367 11.64 23.57 -11.56
N GLY A 368 10.75 22.92 -10.80
CA GLY A 368 9.36 22.62 -11.18
C GLY A 368 9.17 21.30 -11.94
N GLU A 369 10.24 20.80 -12.57
CA GLU A 369 10.34 19.48 -13.22
C GLU A 369 11.58 18.74 -12.70
N TYR A 370 11.61 17.41 -12.85
CA TYR A 370 12.75 16.59 -12.43
C TYR A 370 14.00 16.87 -13.27
N GLN A 371 15.07 17.27 -12.60
CA GLN A 371 16.37 17.63 -13.18
C GLN A 371 17.50 16.94 -12.41
N LEU A 372 18.67 16.86 -13.04
CA LEU A 372 19.87 16.38 -12.36
C LEU A 372 20.60 17.56 -11.74
N ARG A 373 20.95 17.45 -10.47
CA ARG A 373 21.83 18.38 -9.78
C ARG A 373 23.15 17.72 -9.44
N VAL A 374 24.23 18.45 -9.63
CA VAL A 374 25.59 18.00 -9.31
C VAL A 374 26.30 19.07 -8.51
N GLN A 375 26.79 18.71 -7.32
CA GLN A 375 27.54 19.62 -6.46
C GLN A 375 28.80 18.95 -5.90
N ASP A 376 29.69 19.75 -5.30
CA ASP A 376 30.86 19.19 -4.63
C ASP A 376 30.47 18.36 -3.40
N GLN A 377 31.27 17.35 -3.06
CA GLN A 377 30.97 16.43 -1.97
C GLN A 377 30.85 17.08 -0.57
N ARG A 378 31.23 18.36 -0.43
CA ARG A 378 31.10 19.11 0.82
C ARG A 378 29.90 20.06 0.83
N GLY A 379 29.22 20.27 -0.30
CA GLY A 379 28.09 21.20 -0.42
C GLY A 379 28.51 22.67 -0.23
N ILE A 380 29.75 23.02 -0.58
CA ILE A 380 30.28 24.38 -0.41
C ILE A 380 29.92 25.26 -1.62
N THR A 381 29.83 24.63 -2.79
CA THR A 381 29.50 25.28 -4.05
C THR A 381 28.05 25.00 -4.42
N PRO A 382 27.31 25.99 -4.97
CA PRO A 382 25.96 25.76 -5.46
C PRO A 382 25.94 24.64 -6.51
N ALA A 383 24.89 23.81 -6.47
CA ALA A 383 24.73 22.72 -7.42
C ALA A 383 24.55 23.24 -8.85
N GLU A 384 25.26 22.62 -9.80
CA GLU A 384 24.98 22.81 -11.22
C GLU A 384 23.79 21.95 -11.63
N THR A 385 22.90 22.52 -12.44
CA THR A 385 21.68 21.85 -12.90
C THR A 385 21.81 21.41 -14.36
N TYR A 386 21.35 20.20 -14.65
CA TYR A 386 21.36 19.59 -15.97
C TYR A 386 19.97 19.03 -16.32
N SER A 387 19.56 19.20 -17.58
CA SER A 387 18.36 18.54 -18.09
C SER A 387 18.59 17.02 -18.22
N LEU A 388 17.59 16.25 -17.80
CA LEU A 388 17.54 14.80 -17.98
C LEU A 388 16.77 14.39 -19.26
N GLY A 389 16.28 15.35 -20.04
CA GLY A 389 15.47 15.12 -21.23
C GLY A 389 14.03 15.65 -21.08
N PRO A 390 13.06 15.09 -21.82
CA PRO A 390 11.64 15.49 -21.76
C PRO A 390 11.00 15.18 -20.40
N ALA A 391 10.02 15.98 -19.97
CA ALA A 391 9.30 15.78 -18.70
C ALA A 391 8.90 14.31 -18.45
N SER A 392 9.34 13.80 -17.30
CA SER A 392 9.19 12.42 -16.83
C SER A 392 9.64 12.32 -15.38
N PHE A 393 9.29 11.24 -14.70
CA PHE A 393 10.00 10.79 -13.51
C PHE A 393 11.29 10.04 -13.88
N TYR A 394 12.39 10.33 -13.20
CA TYR A 394 13.73 9.79 -13.47
C TYR A 394 14.32 9.07 -12.26
N PHE A 395 15.08 8.01 -12.52
CA PHE A 395 15.61 7.12 -11.49
C PHE A 395 17.15 7.00 -11.54
N TYR A 396 17.74 6.81 -10.36
CA TYR A 396 19.11 6.31 -10.12
C TYR A 396 20.21 6.82 -11.08
N PRO A 397 20.78 8.01 -10.85
CA PRO A 397 21.96 8.45 -11.59
C PRO A 397 23.16 7.52 -11.34
N LEU A 398 23.82 7.08 -12.42
CA LEU A 398 24.98 6.18 -12.40
C LEU A 398 26.17 6.81 -13.11
N TRP A 399 27.19 7.20 -12.34
CA TRP A 399 28.42 7.79 -12.87
C TRP A 399 29.24 6.82 -13.73
N SER A 400 29.80 7.33 -14.82
CA SER A 400 30.87 6.65 -15.56
C SER A 400 32.16 6.61 -14.75
N PRO A 401 33.05 5.62 -14.96
CA PRO A 401 34.29 5.48 -14.19
C PRO A 401 35.23 6.69 -14.24
N ASP A 402 35.18 7.46 -15.33
CA ASP A 402 35.97 8.69 -15.51
C ASP A 402 35.29 9.94 -14.90
N SER A 403 34.13 9.79 -14.25
CA SER A 403 33.34 10.86 -13.65
C SER A 403 32.85 11.93 -14.64
N ARG A 404 32.74 11.63 -15.94
CA ARG A 404 32.33 12.62 -16.97
C ARG A 404 30.89 12.47 -17.47
N LYS A 405 30.30 11.29 -17.33
CA LYS A 405 28.97 10.96 -17.82
C LYS A 405 28.13 10.32 -16.72
N ILE A 406 26.81 10.42 -16.86
CA ILE A 406 25.85 9.83 -15.94
C ILE A 406 24.80 9.09 -16.76
N ALA A 407 24.65 7.79 -16.52
CA ALA A 407 23.54 6.99 -17.05
C ALA A 407 22.35 7.03 -16.08
N TYR A 408 21.14 6.94 -16.59
CA TYR A 408 19.91 6.98 -15.78
C TYR A 408 18.73 6.42 -16.57
N THR A 409 17.65 6.09 -15.87
CA THR A 409 16.42 5.58 -16.50
C THR A 409 15.23 6.47 -16.18
N ASP A 410 14.14 6.30 -16.93
CA ASP A 410 12.91 7.04 -16.71
C ASP A 410 11.68 6.13 -16.67
N LYS A 411 10.56 6.66 -16.17
CA LYS A 411 9.28 5.93 -16.10
C LYS A 411 8.73 5.59 -17.50
N LYS A 412 9.20 6.29 -18.53
CA LYS A 412 8.88 6.03 -19.95
C LYS A 412 9.73 4.89 -20.54
N LEU A 413 10.39 4.11 -19.67
CA LEU A 413 11.11 2.89 -20.00
C LEU A 413 12.40 3.10 -20.80
N ASN A 414 12.97 4.30 -20.76
CA ASN A 414 14.17 4.61 -21.51
C ASN A 414 15.42 4.50 -20.62
N LEU A 415 16.53 4.08 -21.23
CA LEU A 415 17.87 4.25 -20.71
C LEU A 415 18.54 5.42 -21.44
N TRP A 416 19.12 6.33 -20.68
CA TRP A 416 19.83 7.51 -21.16
C TRP A 416 21.26 7.55 -20.63
N TYR A 417 22.11 8.35 -21.28
CA TYR A 417 23.26 8.96 -20.62
C TYR A 417 23.35 10.45 -20.92
N LEU A 418 23.86 11.21 -19.94
CA LEU A 418 24.19 12.62 -20.02
C LEU A 418 25.72 12.78 -20.01
N ASP A 419 26.24 13.57 -20.93
CA ASP A 419 27.62 14.07 -20.90
C ASP A 419 27.66 15.44 -20.22
N LEU A 420 28.35 15.55 -19.08
CA LEU A 420 28.32 16.76 -18.24
C LEU A 420 29.01 17.96 -18.90
N ALA A 421 30.06 17.73 -19.69
CA ALA A 421 30.79 18.83 -20.32
C ALA A 421 29.97 19.47 -21.46
N SER A 422 29.37 18.63 -22.31
CA SER A 422 28.55 19.09 -23.43
C SER A 422 27.09 19.34 -23.08
N LYS A 423 26.65 18.91 -21.89
CA LYS A 423 25.24 18.93 -21.42
C LYS A 423 24.28 18.15 -22.33
N LYS A 424 24.80 17.25 -23.15
CA LYS A 424 24.02 16.48 -24.13
C LYS A 424 23.51 15.19 -23.53
N THR A 425 22.20 14.95 -23.66
CA THR A 425 21.54 13.68 -23.34
C THR A 425 21.45 12.79 -24.58
N VAL A 426 21.64 11.48 -24.41
CA VAL A 426 21.55 10.49 -25.48
C VAL A 426 20.72 9.30 -25.00
N ARG A 427 19.70 8.93 -25.79
CA ARG A 427 18.90 7.73 -25.55
C ARG A 427 19.66 6.49 -26.03
N VAL A 428 19.90 5.54 -25.14
CA VAL A 428 20.64 4.31 -25.42
C VAL A 428 19.70 3.19 -25.85
N ALA A 429 18.63 2.98 -25.08
CA ALA A 429 17.67 1.92 -25.28
C ALA A 429 16.31 2.32 -24.72
N ALA A 430 15.28 1.56 -25.10
CA ALA A 430 13.95 1.64 -24.52
C ALA A 430 13.43 0.23 -24.35
N ASP A 431 12.71 0.01 -23.25
CA ASP A 431 11.96 -1.21 -23.03
C ASP A 431 10.60 -1.16 -23.71
N ALA A 432 10.04 -2.32 -24.05
CA ALA A 432 8.73 -2.43 -24.71
C ALA A 432 7.57 -2.60 -23.72
N PHE A 433 7.85 -3.25 -22.58
CA PHE A 433 6.89 -3.46 -21.52
C PHE A 433 7.48 -2.90 -20.23
N GLY A 434 6.69 -2.11 -19.51
CA GLY A 434 7.18 -1.46 -18.31
C GLY A 434 7.34 -2.42 -17.14
N PRO A 435 8.34 -2.24 -16.27
CA PRO A 435 8.31 -2.88 -14.97
C PRO A 435 7.17 -2.27 -14.16
N ILE A 436 6.21 -3.09 -13.76
CA ILE A 436 4.98 -2.65 -13.08
C ILE A 436 5.13 -2.77 -11.55
N LEU A 437 6.34 -2.61 -11.01
CA LEU A 437 6.62 -2.63 -9.57
C LEU A 437 7.74 -1.65 -9.13
N GLY A 438 8.07 -0.65 -9.96
CA GLY A 438 9.10 0.35 -9.61
C GLY A 438 10.55 -0.17 -9.66
N GLU A 439 10.79 -1.34 -10.28
CA GLU A 439 12.15 -1.83 -10.54
C GLU A 439 12.91 -0.89 -11.50
N PRO A 440 14.23 -0.69 -11.33
CA PRO A 440 15.02 0.05 -12.30
C PRO A 440 14.99 -0.69 -13.64
N ALA A 441 14.19 -0.17 -14.57
CA ALA A 441 14.16 -0.62 -15.96
C ALA A 441 15.60 -0.75 -16.48
N LEU A 442 15.88 -1.80 -17.24
CA LEU A 442 17.14 -2.00 -17.97
C LEU A 442 18.43 -2.25 -17.15
N ALA A 443 18.48 -1.95 -15.85
CA ALA A 443 19.60 -2.24 -14.94
C ALA A 443 21.02 -1.99 -15.53
N PRO A 444 21.35 -0.75 -15.91
CA PRO A 444 22.58 -0.45 -16.66
C PRO A 444 23.86 -0.57 -15.82
N ALA A 445 24.98 -0.88 -16.48
CA ALA A 445 26.33 -0.81 -15.90
C ALA A 445 27.38 -0.34 -16.92
N TRP A 446 28.37 0.42 -16.44
CA TRP A 446 29.49 0.92 -17.25
C TRP A 446 30.62 -0.10 -17.37
N SER A 447 31.27 -0.16 -18.53
CA SER A 447 32.58 -0.79 -18.66
C SER A 447 33.66 -0.01 -17.90
N PRO A 448 34.75 -0.65 -17.40
CA PRO A 448 35.83 0.02 -16.68
C PRO A 448 36.52 1.15 -17.46
N ASP A 449 36.48 1.12 -18.79
CA ASP A 449 37.05 2.14 -19.68
C ASP A 449 36.06 3.26 -20.05
N GLY A 450 34.81 3.17 -19.58
CA GLY A 450 33.74 4.13 -19.84
C GLY A 450 33.26 4.21 -21.30
N GLN A 451 33.69 3.29 -22.17
CA GLN A 451 33.33 3.30 -23.60
C GLN A 451 32.07 2.45 -23.92
N TRP A 452 31.63 1.62 -22.98
CA TRP A 452 30.49 0.73 -23.15
C TRP A 452 29.48 0.85 -22.00
N LEU A 453 28.21 0.66 -22.33
CA LEU A 453 27.13 0.41 -21.38
C LEU A 453 26.57 -0.99 -21.63
N THR A 454 26.33 -1.75 -20.56
CA THR A 454 25.56 -3.01 -20.61
C THR A 454 24.22 -2.82 -19.91
N TYR A 455 23.18 -3.54 -20.33
CA TYR A 455 21.81 -3.44 -19.80
C TYR A 455 20.96 -4.64 -20.24
N SER A 456 19.81 -4.87 -19.60
CA SER A 456 18.87 -5.97 -19.88
C SER A 456 17.53 -5.46 -20.42
N VAL A 457 17.12 -5.82 -21.63
CA VAL A 457 15.85 -5.37 -22.25
C VAL A 457 14.82 -6.49 -22.23
N LEU A 458 13.57 -6.19 -21.87
CA LEU A 458 12.45 -7.14 -21.99
C LEU A 458 12.01 -7.25 -23.47
N MET A 459 12.14 -8.44 -24.02
CA MET A 459 11.85 -8.71 -25.43
C MET A 459 10.35 -9.02 -25.65
N PRO A 460 9.83 -9.03 -26.90
CA PRO A 460 8.43 -9.37 -27.19
C PRO A 460 7.92 -10.71 -26.65
N ASN A 461 8.81 -11.62 -26.27
CA ASN A 461 8.49 -12.90 -25.64
C ASN A 461 8.51 -12.85 -24.09
N HIS A 462 8.60 -11.65 -23.50
CA HIS A 462 8.67 -11.40 -22.07
C HIS A 462 9.89 -12.01 -21.35
N LEU A 463 10.98 -12.28 -22.09
CA LEU A 463 12.28 -12.66 -21.51
C LEU A 463 13.28 -11.52 -21.70
N ARG A 464 14.15 -11.30 -20.71
CA ARG A 464 15.17 -10.25 -20.77
C ARG A 464 16.41 -10.71 -21.52
N THR A 465 16.92 -9.85 -22.39
CA THR A 465 18.18 -10.05 -23.12
C THR A 465 19.22 -9.03 -22.68
N VAL A 466 20.43 -9.50 -22.39
CA VAL A 466 21.57 -8.62 -22.06
C VAL A 466 22.15 -8.04 -23.36
N TYR A 467 22.31 -6.73 -23.41
CA TYR A 467 22.93 -5.99 -24.51
C TYR A 467 24.15 -5.21 -24.04
N VAL A 468 25.06 -4.96 -24.98
CA VAL A 468 26.14 -3.98 -24.84
C VAL A 468 25.99 -2.89 -25.89
N TYR A 469 26.26 -1.64 -25.52
CA TYR A 469 26.20 -0.45 -26.37
C TYR A 469 27.54 0.28 -26.34
N HIS A 470 28.13 0.50 -27.52
CA HIS A 470 29.40 1.20 -27.70
C HIS A 470 29.16 2.69 -27.92
N LEU A 471 29.49 3.51 -26.93
CA LEU A 471 29.20 4.94 -26.91
C LEU A 471 29.76 5.69 -28.14
N PRO A 472 31.05 5.54 -28.51
CA PRO A 472 31.61 6.28 -29.64
C PRO A 472 30.93 6.02 -30.98
N SER A 473 30.44 4.79 -31.20
CA SER A 473 29.85 4.39 -32.49
C SER A 473 28.32 4.39 -32.50
N GLY A 474 27.68 4.44 -31.33
CA GLY A 474 26.23 4.27 -31.19
C GLY A 474 25.70 2.87 -31.52
N ARG A 475 26.59 1.87 -31.68
CA ARG A 475 26.19 0.49 -32.03
C ARG A 475 25.92 -0.34 -30.78
N ARG A 476 24.88 -1.18 -30.84
CA ARG A 476 24.58 -2.19 -29.83
C ARG A 476 24.72 -3.61 -30.35
N ALA A 477 24.95 -4.56 -29.47
CA ALA A 477 24.97 -5.99 -29.75
C ALA A 477 24.32 -6.78 -28.59
N ALA A 478 23.57 -7.82 -28.92
CA ALA A 478 23.05 -8.76 -27.93
C ALA A 478 24.18 -9.67 -27.43
N VAL A 479 24.20 -9.94 -26.13
CA VAL A 479 25.11 -10.88 -25.48
C VAL A 479 24.41 -12.22 -25.25
N SER A 480 23.19 -12.19 -24.72
CA SER A 480 22.33 -13.40 -24.60
C SER A 480 21.39 -13.55 -25.80
N ASP A 481 20.75 -14.71 -25.91
CA ASP A 481 20.00 -15.13 -27.12
C ASP A 481 18.48 -14.92 -27.05
N GLY A 482 17.97 -14.40 -25.93
CA GLY A 482 16.54 -14.17 -25.69
C GLY A 482 15.71 -15.44 -25.44
N ARG A 483 16.35 -16.60 -25.20
CA ARG A 483 15.68 -17.85 -24.78
C ARG A 483 15.76 -18.11 -23.28
N SER A 484 16.65 -17.39 -22.61
CA SER A 484 16.78 -17.35 -21.16
C SER A 484 16.51 -15.93 -20.68
N ASP A 485 15.88 -15.79 -19.53
CA ASP A 485 15.69 -14.49 -18.90
C ASP A 485 17.01 -14.06 -18.24
N ALA A 486 17.74 -13.16 -18.90
CA ALA A 486 19.09 -12.74 -18.52
C ALA A 486 19.12 -11.31 -17.95
N THR A 487 19.67 -11.16 -16.75
CA THR A 487 19.52 -9.97 -15.90
C THR A 487 20.82 -9.55 -15.20
N ALA A 488 20.78 -8.37 -14.59
CA ALA A 488 21.84 -7.83 -13.74
C ALA A 488 23.27 -7.92 -14.32
N PRO A 489 23.52 -7.40 -15.54
CA PRO A 489 24.84 -7.51 -16.16
C PRO A 489 25.89 -6.62 -15.48
N ALA A 490 27.13 -7.12 -15.37
CA ALA A 490 28.26 -6.39 -14.79
C ALA A 490 29.61 -6.78 -15.39
N PHE A 491 30.42 -5.78 -15.76
CA PHE A 491 31.77 -6.01 -16.29
C PHE A 491 32.75 -6.43 -15.18
N SER A 492 33.73 -7.27 -15.53
CA SER A 492 34.92 -7.46 -14.70
C SER A 492 35.76 -6.17 -14.67
N ARG A 493 36.52 -5.97 -13.58
CA ARG A 493 37.37 -4.78 -13.42
C ARG A 493 38.49 -4.70 -14.45
N ASP A 494 38.97 -5.84 -14.95
CA ASP A 494 39.98 -5.93 -16.01
C ASP A 494 39.41 -5.80 -17.42
N GLY A 495 38.08 -5.70 -17.56
CA GLY A 495 37.41 -5.45 -18.84
C GLY A 495 37.32 -6.65 -19.78
N LYS A 496 37.69 -7.86 -19.35
CA LYS A 496 37.69 -9.07 -20.20
C LYS A 496 36.38 -9.84 -20.18
N TYR A 497 35.61 -9.69 -19.11
CA TYR A 497 34.43 -10.51 -18.85
C TYR A 497 33.18 -9.66 -18.59
N LEU A 498 32.03 -10.24 -18.92
CA LEU A 498 30.72 -9.71 -18.54
C LEU A 498 29.93 -10.79 -17.82
N PHE A 499 29.64 -10.55 -16.54
CA PHE A 499 28.82 -11.41 -15.68
C PHE A 499 27.36 -11.04 -15.78
N PHE A 500 26.46 -12.01 -15.64
CA PHE A 500 25.01 -11.79 -15.57
C PHE A 500 24.31 -13.02 -14.97
N ALA A 501 23.13 -12.83 -14.39
CA ALA A 501 22.28 -13.93 -13.96
C ALA A 501 21.39 -14.36 -15.14
N ALA A 502 21.09 -15.66 -15.28
CA ALA A 502 20.08 -16.10 -16.23
C ALA A 502 19.27 -17.31 -15.74
N SER A 503 17.97 -17.30 -16.01
CA SER A 503 17.04 -18.42 -15.78
C SER A 503 16.53 -18.98 -17.10
N THR A 504 16.41 -20.30 -17.18
CA THR A 504 15.79 -21.05 -18.29
C THR A 504 14.41 -21.60 -17.94
N ASP A 505 13.86 -21.26 -16.76
CA ASP A 505 12.66 -21.89 -16.18
C ASP A 505 11.59 -20.89 -15.70
N VAL A 506 11.66 -19.61 -16.13
CA VAL A 506 10.72 -18.55 -15.72
C VAL A 506 9.24 -18.92 -15.96
N GLY A 507 8.92 -19.50 -17.12
CA GLY A 507 7.58 -20.03 -17.42
C GLY A 507 6.45 -19.01 -17.25
N LEU A 508 5.39 -19.38 -16.52
CA LEU A 508 4.21 -18.52 -16.29
C LEU A 508 4.51 -17.24 -15.46
N ARG A 509 5.71 -17.11 -14.86
CA ARG A 509 6.11 -15.88 -14.17
C ARG A 509 6.47 -14.73 -15.14
N THR A 510 6.50 -14.99 -16.44
CA THR A 510 6.73 -13.96 -17.48
C THR A 510 5.67 -12.86 -17.48
N THR A 511 4.47 -13.15 -16.98
CA THR A 511 3.42 -12.16 -16.71
C THR A 511 3.23 -12.04 -15.20
N TRP A 512 3.66 -10.91 -14.61
CA TRP A 512 3.69 -10.74 -13.16
C TRP A 512 2.29 -10.53 -12.54
N LEU A 513 1.33 -9.95 -13.27
CA LEU A 513 -0.01 -9.63 -12.75
C LEU A 513 -0.94 -10.86 -12.65
N ASP A 514 -0.55 -11.97 -13.24
CA ASP A 514 -1.32 -13.20 -13.26
C ASP A 514 -1.16 -13.95 -11.94
N MET A 515 -2.28 -14.42 -11.37
CA MET A 515 -2.29 -15.22 -10.15
C MET A 515 -1.56 -16.56 -10.34
N THR A 516 -1.44 -17.06 -11.57
CA THR A 516 -0.61 -18.24 -11.90
C THR A 516 0.89 -18.05 -11.61
N SER A 517 1.35 -16.82 -11.39
CA SER A 517 2.73 -16.50 -10.99
C SER A 517 3.01 -16.78 -9.50
N TYR A 518 1.97 -16.91 -8.65
CA TYR A 518 2.14 -17.22 -7.23
C TYR A 518 2.88 -18.55 -7.00
N ASP A 519 3.73 -18.56 -5.96
CA ASP A 519 4.58 -19.69 -5.55
C ASP A 519 5.50 -20.27 -6.64
N ARG A 520 5.57 -19.64 -7.83
CA ARG A 520 6.49 -20.04 -8.88
C ARG A 520 7.85 -19.39 -8.68
N GLN A 521 8.77 -20.15 -8.12
CA GLN A 521 10.17 -19.76 -8.03
C GLN A 521 10.88 -20.07 -9.36
N SER A 522 11.48 -19.04 -9.97
CA SER A 522 12.41 -19.21 -11.07
C SER A 522 13.83 -19.36 -10.54
N LYS A 523 14.61 -20.27 -11.12
CA LYS A 523 15.99 -20.51 -10.73
C LYS A 523 16.93 -19.90 -11.76
N SER A 524 17.67 -18.89 -11.32
CA SER A 524 18.79 -18.32 -12.06
C SER A 524 20.10 -18.89 -11.55
N THR A 525 21.07 -19.02 -12.44
CA THR A 525 22.49 -19.20 -12.08
C THR A 525 23.30 -18.07 -12.69
N LEU A 526 24.55 -17.92 -12.25
CA LEU A 526 25.44 -16.90 -12.73
C LEU A 526 26.23 -17.39 -13.96
N TYR A 527 26.31 -16.53 -14.97
CA TYR A 527 27.06 -16.76 -16.20
C TYR A 527 28.13 -15.69 -16.39
N VAL A 528 29.13 -16.02 -17.21
CA VAL A 528 30.18 -15.12 -17.65
C VAL A 528 30.38 -15.23 -19.16
N ALA A 529 30.39 -14.09 -19.86
CA ALA A 529 30.79 -14.00 -21.26
C ALA A 529 32.25 -13.54 -21.37
N VAL A 530 33.08 -14.28 -22.11
CA VAL A 530 34.45 -13.84 -22.46
C VAL A 530 34.37 -12.89 -23.67
N LEU A 531 34.63 -11.60 -23.45
CA LEU A 531 34.30 -10.54 -24.39
C LEU A 531 35.18 -10.55 -25.64
N ASN A 532 36.48 -10.79 -25.49
CA ASN A 532 37.42 -10.91 -26.60
C ASN A 532 37.77 -12.39 -26.86
N ARG A 533 37.73 -12.84 -28.11
CA ARG A 533 38.07 -14.22 -28.49
C ARG A 533 39.52 -14.61 -28.19
N LYS A 534 40.39 -13.63 -27.95
CA LYS A 534 41.81 -13.83 -27.60
C LYS A 534 42.05 -13.99 -26.10
N ASP A 535 41.06 -13.65 -25.27
CA ASP A 535 41.19 -13.79 -23.83
C ASP A 535 40.93 -15.25 -23.41
N ALA A 536 41.66 -15.70 -22.39
CA ALA A 536 41.47 -17.03 -21.84
C ALA A 536 40.12 -17.13 -21.10
N SER A 537 39.60 -18.35 -21.00
CA SER A 537 38.47 -18.63 -20.10
C SER A 537 38.89 -18.39 -18.64
N PRO A 538 38.06 -17.71 -17.82
CA PRO A 538 38.33 -17.57 -16.38
C PRO A 538 38.27 -18.92 -15.65
N PHE A 539 37.70 -19.95 -16.27
CA PHE A 539 37.50 -21.29 -15.70
C PHE A 539 38.14 -22.39 -16.54
N ALA A 540 39.27 -22.11 -17.21
CA ALA A 540 40.04 -23.12 -17.92
C ALA A 540 40.36 -24.33 -16.99
N PRO A 541 40.37 -25.58 -17.48
CA PRO A 541 40.70 -26.75 -16.66
C PRO A 541 42.03 -26.58 -15.89
N GLN A 542 42.06 -26.96 -14.61
CA GLN A 542 43.24 -26.94 -13.76
C GLN A 542 43.79 -28.37 -13.63
N SER A 543 45.12 -28.53 -13.52
CA SER A 543 45.80 -29.81 -13.30
C SER A 543 46.80 -29.66 -12.16
N ASP A 544 46.80 -30.64 -11.25
CA ASP A 544 47.76 -30.78 -10.14
C ASP A 544 48.92 -31.71 -10.50
N GLU A 545 49.11 -32.03 -11.79
CA GLU A 545 50.29 -32.76 -12.25
C GLU A 545 51.56 -32.10 -11.69
N GLU A 546 52.43 -32.93 -11.09
CA GLU A 546 53.73 -32.47 -10.64
C GLU A 546 54.41 -31.79 -11.83
N LYS A 547 54.89 -30.56 -11.61
CA LYS A 547 55.66 -29.87 -12.64
C LYS A 547 56.94 -30.67 -12.85
N ASP A 548 57.00 -31.45 -13.93
CA ASP A 548 58.23 -32.09 -14.35
C ASP A 548 59.35 -31.06 -14.37
N ALA A 549 60.48 -31.40 -13.75
CA ALA A 549 61.72 -30.62 -13.81
C ALA A 549 62.24 -30.44 -15.27
N ALA A 550 61.52 -30.96 -16.26
CA ALA A 550 61.84 -30.94 -17.68
C ALA A 550 60.66 -30.50 -18.57
N THR A 551 59.86 -29.50 -18.19
CA THR A 551 59.05 -28.76 -19.18
C THR A 551 59.06 -27.27 -18.91
N LYS A 552 59.97 -26.57 -19.61
CA LYS A 552 59.82 -25.15 -19.90
C LYS A 552 58.65 -25.00 -20.89
N PRO A 553 57.71 -24.07 -20.69
CA PRO A 553 56.87 -23.62 -21.79
C PRO A 553 57.75 -22.88 -22.81
N ASP A 554 57.62 -23.26 -24.08
CA ASP A 554 58.27 -22.65 -25.22
C ASP A 554 57.99 -21.14 -25.26
N SER A 555 59.00 -20.39 -24.84
CA SER A 555 59.23 -19.02 -25.29
C SER A 555 60.27 -19.11 -26.41
N VAL A 556 59.81 -19.17 -27.65
CA VAL A 556 60.67 -18.85 -28.79
C VAL A 556 60.83 -17.33 -28.82
N ILE A 557 61.89 -16.84 -28.16
CA ILE A 557 62.59 -15.62 -28.58
C ILE A 557 64.06 -16.00 -28.73
N ILE A 558 64.52 -16.00 -29.98
CA ILE A 558 65.91 -16.17 -30.36
C ILE A 558 66.67 -14.87 -30.05
N GLY A 559 67.82 -14.99 -29.37
CA GLY A 559 68.93 -14.05 -29.48
C GLY A 559 69.37 -13.31 -28.20
N LYS A 560 70.33 -13.89 -27.46
CA LYS A 560 71.33 -13.15 -26.65
C LYS A 560 72.60 -12.98 -27.50
N PRO A 561 73.46 -11.95 -27.26
CA PRO A 561 74.59 -12.14 -26.34
C PRO A 561 74.79 -10.97 -25.34
N VAL A 562 74.96 -11.24 -24.04
CA VAL A 562 76.22 -11.42 -23.27
C VAL A 562 76.99 -10.13 -22.99
N GLY A 563 77.16 -9.81 -21.69
CA GLY A 563 78.11 -8.81 -21.20
C GLY A 563 78.07 -8.64 -19.68
N ASN A 564 79.08 -9.16 -18.98
CA ASN A 564 79.37 -9.02 -17.55
C ASN A 564 79.46 -7.56 -17.09
N ARG A 565 78.80 -7.19 -15.99
CA ARG A 565 79.35 -6.23 -15.00
C ARG A 565 78.61 -6.25 -13.65
N THR A 566 79.42 -5.98 -12.64
CA THR A 566 79.21 -6.00 -11.19
C THR A 566 78.15 -5.03 -10.67
N ALA A 567 77.49 -5.43 -9.59
CA ALA A 567 76.47 -4.65 -8.89
C ALA A 567 77.04 -3.47 -8.08
N PRO A 568 76.44 -2.28 -8.16
CA PRO A 568 76.49 -1.29 -7.10
C PRO A 568 75.15 -1.21 -6.33
N LYS A 569 75.26 -1.13 -5.00
CA LYS A 569 74.19 -0.67 -4.11
C LYS A 569 73.75 0.75 -4.50
N VAL A 570 72.46 0.98 -4.71
CA VAL A 570 71.86 2.33 -4.66
C VAL A 570 70.54 2.29 -3.87
N ALA A 571 70.37 3.35 -3.09
CA ALA A 571 69.42 3.64 -2.04
C ALA A 571 67.92 3.55 -2.41
N LEU A 572 67.12 3.27 -1.38
CA LEU A 572 65.73 3.70 -1.26
C LEU A 572 65.65 5.23 -1.47
N LYS A 573 65.13 5.67 -2.61
CA LYS A 573 64.41 6.94 -2.85
C LYS A 573 64.06 6.98 -4.33
N ASP A 574 62.85 6.53 -4.66
CA ASP A 574 62.02 6.91 -5.82
C ASP A 574 60.92 5.86 -6.07
N LEU A 575 59.96 5.77 -5.15
CA LEU A 575 58.64 5.19 -5.46
C LEU A 575 57.79 6.29 -6.08
N LYS A 576 57.99 6.57 -7.38
CA LYS A 576 56.93 7.18 -8.18
C LYS A 576 55.90 6.07 -8.47
N PRO A 577 54.60 6.30 -8.21
CA PRO A 577 53.57 5.32 -8.54
C PRO A 577 53.62 5.05 -10.05
N LYS A 578 53.75 3.78 -10.41
CA LYS A 578 53.62 3.30 -11.79
C LYS A 578 52.19 3.62 -12.21
N LYS A 579 52.02 4.57 -13.13
CA LYS A 579 50.73 4.91 -13.73
C LYS A 579 50.21 3.63 -14.41
N GLU A 580 49.17 3.00 -13.86
CA GLU A 580 48.55 1.83 -14.48
C GLU A 580 48.14 2.19 -15.91
N ALA A 581 48.49 1.33 -16.86
CA ALA A 581 47.97 1.44 -18.22
C ALA A 581 46.45 1.27 -18.15
N GLY A 582 45.69 2.22 -18.72
CA GLY A 582 44.23 2.19 -18.64
C GLY A 582 43.65 0.89 -19.20
N VAL A 583 42.66 0.32 -18.51
CA VAL A 583 41.89 -0.84 -18.98
C VAL A 583 41.23 -0.48 -20.32
N LYS A 584 41.27 -1.40 -21.29
CA LYS A 584 40.61 -1.25 -22.59
C LYS A 584 39.68 -2.44 -22.81
N VAL A 585 38.39 -2.19 -22.96
CA VAL A 585 37.39 -3.23 -23.20
C VAL A 585 37.25 -3.46 -24.70
N VAL A 586 37.39 -4.73 -25.10
CA VAL A 586 37.22 -5.17 -26.49
C VAL A 586 36.16 -6.26 -26.53
N ILE A 587 35.06 -6.00 -27.24
CA ILE A 587 33.97 -6.96 -27.42
C ILE A 587 33.98 -7.45 -28.87
N ASP A 588 34.33 -8.72 -29.06
CA ASP A 588 34.15 -9.43 -30.33
C ASP A 588 32.75 -10.05 -30.32
N THR A 589 31.88 -9.69 -31.26
CA THR A 589 30.52 -10.22 -31.32
C THR A 589 30.43 -11.57 -32.04
N VAL A 590 31.46 -11.95 -32.80
CA VAL A 590 31.47 -13.21 -33.55
C VAL A 590 31.64 -14.38 -32.56
N GLY A 591 30.69 -15.31 -32.58
CA GLY A 591 30.70 -16.47 -31.68
C GLY A 591 30.63 -16.10 -30.19
N LEU A 592 30.14 -14.92 -29.82
CA LEU A 592 30.08 -14.48 -28.42
C LEU A 592 29.23 -15.43 -27.56
N GLY A 593 28.11 -15.93 -28.09
CA GLY A 593 27.27 -16.91 -27.40
C GLY A 593 27.97 -18.25 -27.08
N GLN A 594 28.99 -18.63 -27.86
CA GLN A 594 29.80 -19.83 -27.63
C GLN A 594 30.90 -19.61 -26.58
N ARG A 595 31.07 -18.36 -26.12
CA ARG A 595 32.02 -17.95 -25.08
C ARG A 595 31.34 -17.61 -23.76
N ILE A 596 30.09 -18.03 -23.60
CA ILE A 596 29.32 -17.90 -22.36
C ILE A 596 29.50 -19.19 -21.57
N LEU A 597 29.93 -19.04 -20.31
CA LEU A 597 30.19 -20.13 -19.38
C LEU A 597 29.33 -19.94 -18.13
N VAL A 598 28.92 -21.04 -17.51
CA VAL A 598 28.38 -21.01 -16.15
C VAL A 598 29.53 -20.67 -15.18
N VAL A 599 29.27 -19.83 -14.19
CA VAL A 599 30.21 -19.61 -13.08
C VAL A 599 30.15 -20.83 -12.16
N PRO A 600 31.22 -21.64 -12.08
CA PRO A 600 31.17 -22.93 -11.41
C PRO A 600 30.97 -22.76 -9.91
N GLY A 601 29.96 -23.43 -9.34
CA GLY A 601 29.70 -23.39 -7.91
C GLY A 601 29.00 -22.12 -7.41
N SER A 602 28.53 -21.24 -8.29
CA SER A 602 27.66 -20.12 -7.88
C SER A 602 26.33 -20.63 -7.32
N ALA A 603 25.68 -19.81 -6.50
CA ALA A 603 24.34 -20.12 -5.99
C ALA A 603 23.31 -20.26 -7.13
N VAL A 604 22.23 -21.00 -6.83
CA VAL A 604 21.10 -21.21 -7.73
C VAL A 604 19.84 -20.74 -7.03
N GLY A 605 19.20 -19.71 -7.57
CA GLY A 605 18.06 -19.05 -6.96
C GLY A 605 17.66 -17.81 -7.73
N GLU A 606 16.91 -16.90 -7.13
CA GLU A 606 16.58 -15.62 -7.76
C GLU A 606 17.72 -14.62 -7.53
N LEU A 607 18.61 -14.52 -8.52
CA LEU A 607 19.85 -13.74 -8.42
C LEU A 607 19.68 -12.31 -8.97
N SER A 608 20.25 -11.32 -8.29
CA SER A 608 20.23 -9.92 -8.71
C SER A 608 21.50 -9.15 -8.32
N SER A 609 21.60 -7.89 -8.78
CA SER A 609 22.65 -6.93 -8.39
C SER A 609 24.08 -7.48 -8.45
N VAL A 610 24.50 -8.03 -9.58
CA VAL A 610 25.87 -8.56 -9.76
C VAL A 610 26.87 -7.41 -9.87
N ARG A 611 28.02 -7.48 -9.18
CA ARG A 611 29.10 -6.46 -9.24
C ARG A 611 30.49 -7.09 -9.04
N ALA A 612 31.49 -6.66 -9.81
CA ALA A 612 32.89 -7.06 -9.64
C ALA A 612 33.61 -6.16 -8.62
N ALA A 613 34.28 -6.79 -7.66
CA ALA A 613 35.07 -6.17 -6.60
C ALA A 613 36.58 -6.35 -6.84
N ASP A 614 37.39 -5.75 -5.96
CA ASP A 614 38.85 -5.90 -6.00
C ASP A 614 39.30 -7.35 -5.73
N GLY A 615 40.48 -7.72 -6.23
CA GLY A 615 41.08 -9.04 -5.96
C GLY A 615 40.32 -10.23 -6.57
N ASP A 616 39.79 -10.08 -7.78
CA ASP A 616 39.06 -11.11 -8.54
C ASP A 616 37.85 -11.69 -7.77
N LYS A 617 37.12 -10.81 -7.07
CA LYS A 617 35.90 -11.15 -6.35
C LYS A 617 34.65 -10.65 -7.08
N LEU A 618 33.56 -11.39 -6.95
CA LEU A 618 32.26 -11.00 -7.46
C LEU A 618 31.23 -11.04 -6.34
N PHE A 619 30.39 -10.02 -6.25
CA PHE A 619 29.27 -9.94 -5.32
C PHE A 619 27.95 -9.99 -6.06
N TYR A 620 26.96 -10.64 -5.47
CA TYR A 620 25.60 -10.72 -6.00
C TYR A 620 24.60 -11.08 -4.90
N LEU A 621 23.33 -10.73 -5.10
CA LEU A 621 22.26 -11.03 -4.16
C LEU A 621 21.50 -12.27 -4.60
N GLU A 622 21.18 -13.14 -3.65
CA GLU A 622 20.16 -14.19 -3.76
C GLU A 622 18.93 -13.72 -2.98
N ALA A 623 17.77 -13.62 -3.64
CA ALA A 623 16.51 -13.40 -2.92
C ALA A 623 16.17 -14.66 -2.12
N VAL A 624 15.89 -14.47 -0.84
CA VAL A 624 15.39 -15.52 0.05
C VAL A 624 13.90 -15.27 0.20
N PRO A 625 13.05 -16.08 -0.45
CA PRO A 625 11.61 -15.99 -0.28
C PRO A 625 11.29 -16.03 1.21
N ALA A 626 10.40 -15.14 1.64
CA ALA A 626 9.82 -15.28 2.97
C ALA A 626 9.26 -16.69 3.09
N ALA A 627 9.52 -17.38 4.21
CA ALA A 627 8.86 -18.65 4.45
C ALA A 627 7.34 -18.39 4.37
N ALA A 628 6.67 -18.97 3.38
CA ALA A 628 5.23 -18.89 3.26
C ALA A 628 4.67 -19.44 4.56
N PRO A 629 4.07 -18.59 5.42
CA PRO A 629 3.60 -19.10 6.68
C PRO A 629 2.44 -20.06 6.40
N ALA A 630 2.39 -21.18 7.11
CA ALA A 630 1.43 -22.22 6.76
C ALA A 630 -0.01 -21.76 6.99
N GLY A 631 -0.77 -21.62 5.91
CA GLY A 631 -2.21 -21.45 5.92
C GLY A 631 -2.70 -19.99 5.93
N PRO A 632 -4.00 -19.82 5.63
CA PRO A 632 -4.62 -18.59 5.11
C PRO A 632 -4.70 -17.39 6.08
N THR A 633 -4.05 -17.47 7.24
CA THR A 633 -4.23 -16.56 8.37
C THR A 633 -2.93 -15.92 8.84
N ALA A 634 -1.82 -16.16 8.15
CA ALA A 634 -0.52 -15.77 8.64
C ALA A 634 0.08 -14.62 7.84
N THR A 635 0.64 -13.65 8.55
CA THR A 635 1.28 -12.48 7.95
C THR A 635 2.58 -12.93 7.27
N PRO A 636 2.76 -12.73 5.95
CA PRO A 636 4.01 -13.05 5.28
C PRO A 636 5.14 -12.24 5.91
N ALA A 637 6.26 -12.90 6.21
CA ALA A 637 7.48 -12.16 6.57
C ALA A 637 7.93 -11.32 5.37
N GLN A 638 8.64 -10.22 5.62
CA GLN A 638 9.27 -9.50 4.52
C GLN A 638 10.38 -10.38 3.93
N PRO A 639 10.46 -10.52 2.60
CA PRO A 639 11.55 -11.24 1.97
C PRO A 639 12.87 -10.54 2.33
N THR A 640 13.92 -11.32 2.50
CA THR A 640 15.27 -10.80 2.71
C THR A 640 16.19 -11.34 1.63
N GLN A 641 17.42 -10.86 1.59
CA GLN A 641 18.41 -11.28 0.62
C GLN A 641 19.68 -11.78 1.32
N ARG A 642 20.37 -12.69 0.66
CA ARG A 642 21.74 -13.07 1.00
C ARG A 642 22.68 -12.41 0.02
N LEU A 643 23.73 -11.78 0.54
CA LEU A 643 24.84 -11.29 -0.26
C LEU A 643 25.88 -12.39 -0.36
N HIS A 644 26.13 -12.84 -1.58
CA HIS A 644 27.17 -13.82 -1.91
C HIS A 644 28.46 -13.10 -2.31
N ARG A 645 29.59 -13.76 -2.03
CA ARG A 645 30.90 -13.39 -2.52
C ARG A 645 31.53 -14.60 -3.19
N PHE A 646 31.77 -14.49 -4.49
CA PHE A 646 32.44 -15.51 -5.29
C PHE A 646 33.90 -15.14 -5.51
N ASP A 647 34.82 -16.06 -5.20
CA ASP A 647 36.23 -15.96 -5.56
C ASP A 647 36.48 -16.60 -6.92
N MET A 648 36.86 -15.79 -7.92
CA MET A 648 37.09 -16.27 -9.28
C MET A 648 38.29 -17.20 -9.41
N LYS A 649 39.32 -17.02 -8.57
CA LYS A 649 40.55 -17.80 -8.61
C LYS A 649 40.37 -19.14 -7.92
N GLU A 650 39.73 -19.13 -6.74
CA GLU A 650 39.43 -20.33 -5.95
C GLU A 650 38.19 -21.07 -6.46
N ARG A 651 37.37 -20.44 -7.30
CA ARG A 651 36.08 -20.95 -7.82
C ARG A 651 35.12 -21.32 -6.69
N LYS A 652 35.08 -20.46 -5.67
CA LYS A 652 34.37 -20.72 -4.43
C LYS A 652 33.36 -19.63 -4.16
N ASP A 653 32.11 -20.04 -3.96
CA ASP A 653 31.03 -19.19 -3.48
C ASP A 653 30.90 -19.27 -1.96
N GLU A 654 30.61 -18.15 -1.31
CA GLU A 654 30.19 -18.13 0.08
C GLU A 654 29.15 -17.05 0.36
N VAL A 655 28.26 -17.31 1.32
CA VAL A 655 27.39 -16.29 1.89
C VAL A 655 28.24 -15.32 2.72
N PHE A 656 28.41 -14.12 2.20
CA PHE A 656 29.14 -13.02 2.82
C PHE A 656 28.34 -12.40 3.96
N MET A 657 27.04 -12.16 3.73
CA MET A 657 26.10 -11.63 4.73
C MET A 657 24.67 -12.08 4.40
N ALA A 658 23.82 -12.23 5.41
CA ALA A 658 22.41 -12.61 5.27
C ALA A 658 21.49 -11.52 5.84
N GLU A 659 20.19 -11.63 5.56
CA GLU A 659 19.15 -10.72 6.05
C GLU A 659 19.35 -9.26 5.58
N LEU A 660 19.54 -9.08 4.28
CA LEU A 660 19.74 -7.78 3.66
C LEU A 660 18.56 -7.35 2.77
N ASN A 661 18.46 -6.04 2.56
CA ASN A 661 17.59 -5.40 1.57
C ASN A 661 18.37 -4.92 0.33
N GLY A 662 19.70 -4.82 0.41
CA GLY A 662 20.54 -4.40 -0.71
C GLY A 662 22.00 -4.14 -0.32
N TYR A 663 22.83 -3.83 -1.32
CA TYR A 663 24.23 -3.45 -1.12
C TYR A 663 24.76 -2.53 -2.22
N ALA A 664 25.90 -1.88 -1.96
CA ALA A 664 26.68 -1.15 -2.95
C ALA A 664 28.19 -1.38 -2.74
N LEU A 665 28.97 -1.34 -3.82
CA LEU A 665 30.44 -1.39 -3.77
C LEU A 665 31.06 0.00 -3.93
N SER A 666 32.16 0.25 -3.22
CA SER A 666 33.02 1.39 -3.48
C SER A 666 33.64 1.29 -4.89
N ALA A 667 33.99 2.43 -5.50
CA ALA A 667 34.53 2.47 -6.86
C ALA A 667 35.84 1.67 -6.99
N ASP A 668 36.67 1.67 -5.94
CA ASP A 668 37.88 0.85 -5.85
C ASP A 668 37.61 -0.65 -5.63
N GLY A 669 36.36 -1.05 -5.34
CA GLY A 669 35.94 -2.43 -5.14
C GLY A 669 36.34 -3.02 -3.79
N LYS A 670 36.85 -2.21 -2.84
CA LYS A 670 37.41 -2.70 -1.56
C LYS A 670 36.44 -2.68 -0.40
N LYS A 671 35.33 -1.94 -0.52
CA LYS A 671 34.32 -1.77 0.53
C LYS A 671 32.93 -2.12 0.05
N VAL A 672 32.12 -2.62 0.98
CA VAL A 672 30.70 -2.91 0.80
C VAL A 672 29.90 -2.01 1.74
N LEU A 673 28.93 -1.26 1.21
CA LEU A 673 27.83 -0.68 1.97
C LEU A 673 26.69 -1.71 1.97
N TYR A 674 26.28 -2.19 3.14
CA TYR A 674 25.11 -3.06 3.29
C TYR A 674 23.89 -2.25 3.77
N MET A 675 22.71 -2.69 3.34
CA MET A 675 21.40 -2.17 3.76
C MET A 675 20.60 -3.35 4.31
N ALA A 676 20.20 -3.27 5.57
CA ALA A 676 19.51 -4.32 6.30
C ALA A 676 18.11 -3.86 6.75
N PRO A 677 17.20 -4.79 7.12
CA PRO A 677 15.90 -4.47 7.67
C PRO A 677 15.96 -3.48 8.85
N ASN A 678 14.83 -2.83 9.13
CA ASN A 678 14.70 -1.83 10.20
C ASN A 678 15.62 -0.61 10.03
N ASN A 679 15.87 -0.20 8.78
CA ASN A 679 16.64 1.00 8.43
C ASN A 679 18.07 0.97 8.99
N ALA A 680 18.73 -0.20 8.91
CA ALA A 680 20.09 -0.42 9.37
C ALA A 680 21.08 -0.42 8.19
N TYR A 681 22.19 0.32 8.33
CA TYR A 681 23.23 0.47 7.29
C TYR A 681 24.61 0.30 7.90
N GLY A 682 25.57 -0.17 7.10
CA GLY A 682 26.98 -0.27 7.53
C GLY A 682 27.96 -0.41 6.38
N ILE A 683 29.22 -0.06 6.63
CA ILE A 683 30.33 -0.18 5.66
C ILE A 683 31.41 -1.13 6.18
N VAL A 684 31.71 -2.17 5.41
CA VAL A 684 32.69 -3.22 5.75
C VAL A 684 33.73 -3.44 4.65
N GLU A 685 34.81 -4.16 4.96
CA GLU A 685 35.80 -4.59 3.96
C GLU A 685 35.21 -5.67 3.04
N ALA A 686 35.44 -5.59 1.74
CA ALA A 686 35.01 -6.63 0.78
C ALA A 686 35.87 -7.91 0.87
N ALA A 687 37.12 -7.77 1.33
CA ALA A 687 38.10 -8.86 1.34
C ALA A 687 37.94 -9.85 2.51
N ALA A 688 37.23 -9.49 3.58
CA ALA A 688 37.03 -10.33 4.76
C ALA A 688 35.55 -10.50 5.08
N LYS A 689 35.15 -11.68 5.58
CA LYS A 689 33.77 -11.92 6.01
C LYS A 689 33.48 -11.11 7.28
N PRO A 690 32.45 -10.26 7.31
CA PRO A 690 32.12 -9.41 8.46
C PRO A 690 31.36 -10.19 9.55
N ALA A 691 31.43 -9.72 10.78
CA ALA A 691 30.47 -10.05 11.82
C ALA A 691 29.15 -9.26 11.63
N ALA A 692 28.05 -9.76 12.19
CA ALA A 692 26.70 -9.21 11.97
C ALA A 692 26.51 -7.74 12.40
N THR A 693 27.38 -7.21 13.26
CA THR A 693 27.32 -5.82 13.77
C THR A 693 28.43 -4.92 13.24
N ASP A 694 29.29 -5.43 12.36
CA ASP A 694 30.46 -4.68 11.89
C ASP A 694 30.06 -3.47 11.04
N GLY A 695 30.84 -2.39 11.18
CA GLY A 695 30.77 -1.25 10.28
C GLY A 695 29.48 -0.42 10.31
N LYS A 696 28.59 -0.65 11.29
CA LYS A 696 27.30 0.03 11.40
C LYS A 696 27.46 1.56 11.35
N LEU A 697 26.67 2.21 10.49
CA LEU A 697 26.62 3.66 10.38
C LEU A 697 25.74 4.26 11.49
N THR A 698 26.19 5.38 12.04
CA THR A 698 25.42 6.16 13.01
C THR A 698 24.51 7.14 12.27
N LEU A 699 23.20 6.84 12.26
CA LEU A 699 22.18 7.69 11.65
C LEU A 699 21.54 8.69 12.64
N THR A 700 22.03 8.73 13.88
CA THR A 700 21.65 9.77 14.85
C THR A 700 22.38 11.07 14.51
N GLY A 701 21.68 12.21 14.53
CA GLY A 701 22.22 13.52 14.12
C GLY A 701 22.08 13.82 12.63
N LEU A 702 21.27 13.05 11.89
CA LEU A 702 20.74 13.48 10.60
C LEU A 702 19.53 14.36 10.89
N ASP A 703 19.76 15.67 10.95
CA ASP A 703 18.72 16.65 11.22
C ASP A 703 18.40 17.47 9.97
N ALA A 704 17.12 17.55 9.63
CA ALA A 704 16.61 18.40 8.55
C ALA A 704 15.82 19.56 9.14
N TYR A 705 15.93 20.75 8.55
CA TYR A 705 15.08 21.88 8.88
C TYR A 705 13.78 21.75 8.10
N ILE A 706 12.67 21.61 8.83
CA ILE A 706 11.35 21.40 8.24
C ILE A 706 10.57 22.68 8.39
N ASP A 707 10.16 23.27 7.26
CA ASP A 707 9.07 24.23 7.18
C ASP A 707 7.86 23.54 6.54
N PRO A 708 6.80 23.23 7.32
CA PRO A 708 5.64 22.51 6.81
C PRO A 708 4.98 23.21 5.63
N ARG A 709 4.95 24.56 5.58
CA ARG A 709 4.29 25.26 4.47
C ARG A 709 5.07 25.11 3.17
N HIS A 710 6.39 25.11 3.24
CA HIS A 710 7.25 24.86 2.08
C HIS A 710 7.16 23.40 1.63
N GLU A 711 7.26 22.44 2.56
CA GLU A 711 7.13 21.01 2.24
C GLU A 711 5.76 20.69 1.62
N TRP A 712 4.66 21.20 2.17
CA TRP A 712 3.32 20.91 1.68
C TRP A 712 3.04 21.48 0.29
N ALA A 713 3.60 22.66 -0.02
CA ALA A 713 3.53 23.23 -1.36
C ALA A 713 4.32 22.38 -2.37
N GLN A 714 5.53 21.94 -2.00
CA GLN A 714 6.31 21.01 -2.81
C GLN A 714 5.54 19.70 -3.04
N MET A 715 4.97 19.12 -1.98
CA MET A 715 4.30 17.82 -2.05
C MET A 715 3.03 17.89 -2.89
N PHE A 716 2.26 18.99 -2.82
CA PHE A 716 1.11 19.22 -3.69
C PHE A 716 1.51 19.25 -5.17
N ASP A 717 2.60 19.95 -5.47
CA ASP A 717 3.18 20.01 -6.81
C ASP A 717 3.69 18.65 -7.28
N GLU A 718 4.31 17.89 -6.39
CA GLU A 718 4.78 16.53 -6.68
C GLU A 718 3.62 15.56 -6.91
N VAL A 719 2.57 15.57 -6.09
CA VAL A 719 1.37 14.77 -6.32
C VAL A 719 0.75 15.11 -7.67
N TRP A 720 0.65 16.40 -8.03
CA TRP A 720 0.17 16.82 -9.33
C TRP A 720 1.01 16.25 -10.49
N ARG A 721 2.35 16.30 -10.37
CA ARG A 721 3.28 15.73 -11.36
C ARG A 721 3.16 14.21 -11.43
N LEU A 722 3.07 13.53 -10.28
CA LEU A 722 2.93 12.07 -10.22
C LEU A 722 1.67 11.62 -10.95
N GLN A 723 0.53 12.30 -10.78
CA GLN A 723 -0.67 11.98 -11.54
C GLN A 723 -0.48 12.20 -13.04
N ARG A 724 0.06 13.36 -13.45
CA ARG A 724 0.37 13.63 -14.87
C ARG A 724 1.27 12.57 -15.49
N ASP A 725 2.29 12.15 -14.75
CA ASP A 725 3.34 11.30 -15.26
C ASP A 725 2.97 9.83 -15.20
N TYR A 726 2.16 9.37 -14.26
CA TYR A 726 1.87 7.94 -14.09
C TYR A 726 0.47 7.50 -14.52
N PHE A 727 -0.48 8.43 -14.65
CA PHE A 727 -1.84 8.08 -15.03
C PHE A 727 -1.90 7.41 -16.40
N TYR A 728 -2.72 6.36 -16.51
CA TYR A 728 -2.73 5.48 -17.68
C TYR A 728 -3.15 6.19 -18.98
N ASP A 729 -4.09 7.15 -18.88
CA ASP A 729 -4.49 8.00 -19.97
C ASP A 729 -3.72 9.32 -19.93
N ALA A 730 -2.78 9.50 -20.85
CA ALA A 730 -1.98 10.72 -20.95
C ALA A 730 -2.82 12.00 -21.20
N ASN A 731 -4.08 11.86 -21.65
CA ASN A 731 -5.03 12.97 -21.80
C ASN A 731 -5.86 13.23 -20.53
N MET A 732 -5.59 12.55 -19.42
CA MET A 732 -6.25 12.74 -18.12
C MET A 732 -7.78 12.62 -18.19
N HIS A 733 -8.32 11.70 -19.00
CA HIS A 733 -9.76 11.59 -19.29
C HIS A 733 -10.39 12.87 -19.89
N GLY A 734 -9.58 13.71 -20.53
CA GLY A 734 -10.00 15.02 -21.06
C GLY A 734 -10.05 16.14 -20.02
N LEU A 735 -9.56 15.91 -18.80
CA LEU A 735 -9.46 16.93 -17.75
C LEU A 735 -8.33 17.92 -18.06
N ASP A 736 -8.59 19.22 -17.94
CA ASP A 736 -7.52 20.24 -17.93
C ASP A 736 -6.77 20.17 -16.59
N TRP A 737 -5.72 19.35 -16.57
CA TRP A 737 -4.96 19.08 -15.37
C TRP A 737 -4.22 20.32 -14.83
N ALA A 738 -3.83 21.25 -15.70
CA ALA A 738 -3.19 22.51 -15.27
C ALA A 738 -4.20 23.44 -14.58
N ALA A 739 -5.41 23.55 -15.12
CA ALA A 739 -6.51 24.28 -14.48
C ALA A 739 -6.89 23.64 -13.13
N THR A 740 -6.91 22.30 -13.05
CA THR A 740 -7.17 21.57 -11.80
C THR A 740 -6.12 21.89 -10.73
N LYS A 741 -4.83 21.93 -11.09
CA LYS A 741 -3.77 22.39 -10.16
C LYS A 741 -4.09 23.76 -9.58
N LYS A 742 -4.38 24.73 -10.47
CA LYS A 742 -4.66 26.11 -10.09
C LYS A 742 -5.90 26.22 -9.19
N LYS A 743 -6.95 25.44 -9.49
CA LYS A 743 -8.19 25.37 -8.72
C LYS A 743 -7.98 24.91 -7.28
N TYR A 744 -7.09 23.94 -7.04
CA TYR A 744 -6.86 23.39 -5.70
C TYR A 744 -5.69 24.03 -4.95
N ALA A 745 -4.71 24.61 -5.65
CA ALA A 745 -3.61 25.35 -5.03
C ALA A 745 -4.08 26.55 -4.20
N THR A 746 -5.27 27.10 -4.47
CA THR A 746 -5.86 28.19 -3.68
C THR A 746 -6.11 27.82 -2.22
N PHE A 747 -6.20 26.53 -1.88
CA PHE A 747 -6.40 26.05 -0.52
C PHE A 747 -5.08 25.86 0.26
N LEU A 748 -3.92 25.81 -0.41
CA LEU A 748 -2.61 25.59 0.24
C LEU A 748 -2.31 26.57 1.38
N PRO A 749 -2.59 27.89 1.26
CA PRO A 749 -2.37 28.82 2.37
C PRO A 749 -3.18 28.48 3.64
N HIS A 750 -4.30 27.79 3.48
CA HIS A 750 -5.24 27.43 4.55
C HIS A 750 -4.98 26.04 5.15
N VAL A 751 -4.07 25.24 4.58
CA VAL A 751 -3.64 23.98 5.17
C VAL A 751 -2.93 24.30 6.50
N ALA A 752 -3.40 23.69 7.59
CA ALA A 752 -2.90 23.92 8.93
C ALA A 752 -2.43 22.63 9.62
N HIS A 753 -2.81 21.47 9.09
CA HIS A 753 -2.38 20.16 9.53
C HIS A 753 -2.08 19.23 8.35
N ARG A 754 -1.24 18.21 8.56
CA ARG A 754 -0.90 17.24 7.52
C ARG A 754 -2.12 16.45 7.01
N ALA A 755 -3.14 16.28 7.86
CA ALA A 755 -4.43 15.70 7.50
C ALA A 755 -5.21 16.56 6.49
N ASP A 756 -5.14 17.90 6.61
CA ASP A 756 -5.76 18.83 5.67
C ASP A 756 -5.12 18.71 4.28
N LEU A 757 -3.80 18.48 4.24
CA LEU A 757 -3.08 18.22 3.00
C LEU A 757 -3.50 16.90 2.34
N ASN A 758 -3.69 15.83 3.14
CA ASN A 758 -4.20 14.55 2.62
C ASN A 758 -5.62 14.72 2.03
N TYR A 759 -6.47 15.49 2.69
CA TYR A 759 -7.78 15.86 2.16
C TYR A 759 -7.65 16.61 0.83
N LEU A 760 -6.79 17.64 0.76
CA LEU A 760 -6.57 18.42 -0.45
C LEU A 760 -6.02 17.59 -1.62
N PHE A 761 -5.13 16.62 -1.36
CA PHE A 761 -4.68 15.66 -2.36
C PHE A 761 -5.86 14.85 -2.91
N GLY A 762 -6.71 14.35 -2.02
CA GLY A 762 -7.91 13.60 -2.39
C GLY A 762 -8.87 14.41 -3.26
N GLU A 763 -9.10 15.68 -2.93
CA GLU A 763 -9.96 16.56 -3.73
C GLU A 763 -9.44 16.78 -5.15
N MET A 764 -8.14 17.03 -5.29
CA MET A 764 -7.50 17.25 -6.59
C MET A 764 -7.49 15.97 -7.42
N MET A 765 -7.10 14.84 -6.83
CA MET A 765 -7.02 13.54 -7.52
C MET A 765 -8.41 13.04 -7.95
N GLY A 766 -9.45 13.33 -7.15
CA GLY A 766 -10.80 12.86 -7.45
C GLY A 766 -11.44 13.43 -8.71
N GLU A 767 -10.92 14.54 -9.26
CA GLU A 767 -11.36 15.08 -10.55
C GLU A 767 -11.06 14.15 -11.74
N MET A 768 -10.15 13.18 -11.59
CA MET A 768 -9.82 12.21 -12.65
C MET A 768 -10.92 11.15 -12.85
N VAL A 769 -11.86 11.01 -11.91
CA VAL A 769 -13.02 10.09 -11.99
C VAL A 769 -12.57 8.65 -12.29
N VAL A 770 -11.75 8.11 -11.41
CA VAL A 770 -11.15 6.77 -11.56
C VAL A 770 -10.87 6.16 -10.19
N GLY A 771 -11.06 4.85 -10.10
CA GLY A 771 -10.75 4.04 -8.94
C GLY A 771 -9.25 3.98 -8.65
N HIS A 772 -8.89 3.35 -7.54
CA HIS A 772 -7.50 3.20 -7.10
C HIS A 772 -6.70 4.50 -6.94
N ASN A 773 -7.37 5.63 -6.76
CA ASN A 773 -6.77 6.88 -6.29
C ASN A 773 -6.78 6.91 -4.76
N TYR A 774 -5.65 6.64 -4.13
CA TYR A 774 -5.52 6.54 -2.69
C TYR A 774 -4.52 7.55 -2.16
N VAL A 775 -4.74 8.01 -0.93
CA VAL A 775 -3.87 8.90 -0.18
C VAL A 775 -3.66 8.29 1.20
N SER A 776 -2.42 8.20 1.67
CA SER A 776 -2.14 7.64 3.01
C SER A 776 -0.85 8.15 3.64
N GLY A 777 -0.80 8.09 4.98
CA GLY A 777 0.39 8.39 5.77
C GLY A 777 0.82 9.85 5.75
N GLY A 778 2.13 10.07 5.91
CA GLY A 778 2.77 11.37 6.07
C GLY A 778 3.26 11.61 7.50
N ASP A 779 3.86 12.78 7.73
CA ASP A 779 4.31 13.22 9.05
C ASP A 779 3.12 13.67 9.93
N MET A 780 2.35 12.67 10.37
CA MET A 780 1.30 12.80 11.37
C MET A 780 1.94 12.74 12.77
N PRO A 781 1.35 13.38 13.80
CA PRO A 781 1.96 13.36 15.12
C PRO A 781 2.05 11.94 15.70
N ALA A 782 3.09 11.68 16.49
CA ALA A 782 3.33 10.37 17.06
C ALA A 782 2.40 10.09 18.24
N LEU A 783 1.65 8.98 18.15
CA LEU A 783 0.71 8.52 19.17
C LEU A 783 1.39 7.49 20.08
N THR A 784 1.15 7.52 21.40
CA THR A 784 2.00 6.81 22.41
C THR A 784 1.31 5.70 23.22
N ALA A 785 0.00 5.48 23.09
CA ALA A 785 -0.69 4.39 23.79
C ALA A 785 -0.30 3.00 23.25
N GLY A 786 -0.50 1.92 24.02
CA GLY A 786 -0.25 0.58 23.51
C GLY A 786 -1.53 -0.20 23.18
N PRO A 787 -1.39 -1.24 22.34
CA PRO A 787 -2.53 -1.85 21.65
C PRO A 787 -3.46 -2.57 22.62
N VAL A 788 -4.75 -2.58 22.31
CA VAL A 788 -5.78 -3.28 23.08
C VAL A 788 -5.87 -4.74 22.66
N GLY A 789 -5.83 -5.65 23.62
CA GLY A 789 -5.94 -7.09 23.38
C GLY A 789 -7.39 -7.56 23.26
N LEU A 790 -7.61 -8.56 22.42
CA LEU A 790 -8.90 -9.24 22.23
C LEU A 790 -8.82 -10.71 22.61
N LEU A 791 -9.93 -11.27 23.07
CA LEU A 791 -10.03 -12.66 23.53
C LEU A 791 -10.62 -13.61 22.48
N GLY A 792 -11.07 -13.12 21.32
CA GLY A 792 -11.78 -13.94 20.35
C GLY A 792 -13.17 -14.31 20.87
N ALA A 793 -13.97 -13.30 21.25
CA ALA A 793 -15.30 -13.52 21.84
C ALA A 793 -16.28 -12.37 21.59
N ASP A 794 -17.57 -12.70 21.58
CA ASP A 794 -18.65 -11.72 21.71
C ASP A 794 -19.12 -11.69 23.17
N TYR A 795 -19.50 -10.50 23.65
CA TYR A 795 -19.90 -10.27 25.03
C TYR A 795 -21.37 -9.84 25.13
N GLU A 796 -21.99 -10.14 26.28
CA GLU A 796 -23.25 -9.54 26.70
C GLU A 796 -23.18 -9.20 28.21
N VAL A 797 -23.99 -8.24 28.66
CA VAL A 797 -24.10 -7.89 30.08
C VAL A 797 -25.33 -8.59 30.67
N ALA A 798 -25.12 -9.43 31.69
CA ALA A 798 -26.17 -10.12 32.43
C ALA A 798 -25.85 -10.10 33.93
N ASN A 799 -26.84 -9.77 34.77
CA ASN A 799 -26.70 -9.71 36.23
C ASN A 799 -25.53 -8.82 36.70
N ASP A 800 -25.34 -7.64 36.08
CA ASP A 800 -24.22 -6.72 36.36
C ASP A 800 -22.81 -7.34 36.12
N ARG A 801 -22.73 -8.37 35.27
CA ARG A 801 -21.49 -9.03 34.88
C ARG A 801 -21.42 -9.25 33.38
N TYR A 802 -20.20 -9.37 32.87
CA TYR A 802 -19.97 -9.78 31.50
C TYR A 802 -20.11 -11.27 31.34
N ARG A 803 -20.88 -11.70 30.34
CA ARG A 803 -21.06 -13.09 29.94
C ARG A 803 -20.57 -13.27 28.51
N PHE A 804 -19.84 -14.35 28.23
CA PHE A 804 -19.41 -14.69 26.89
C PHE A 804 -20.62 -15.14 26.07
N ARG A 805 -21.10 -14.29 25.16
CA ARG A 805 -22.20 -14.62 24.24
C ARG A 805 -21.75 -15.65 23.21
N ARG A 806 -20.53 -15.48 22.70
CA ARG A 806 -19.89 -16.39 21.74
C ARG A 806 -18.41 -16.48 22.06
N VAL A 807 -17.85 -17.67 21.91
CA VAL A 807 -16.41 -17.90 21.97
C VAL A 807 -15.97 -18.44 20.61
N PHE A 808 -15.07 -17.73 19.93
CA PHE A 808 -14.52 -18.17 18.64
C PHE A 808 -13.41 -19.19 18.89
N ASN A 809 -13.31 -20.18 18.00
CA ASN A 809 -12.26 -21.19 18.04
C ASN A 809 -11.23 -20.92 16.92
N GLY A 810 -10.04 -21.51 17.04
CA GLY A 810 -8.95 -21.33 16.09
C GLY A 810 -8.93 -22.34 14.93
N GLU A 811 -9.84 -23.32 14.89
CA GLU A 811 -9.85 -24.47 13.96
C GLU A 811 -8.46 -25.16 13.86
N SER A 812 -8.28 -26.33 14.52
CA SER A 812 -6.99 -26.96 14.90
C SER A 812 -5.85 -27.09 13.86
N PHE A 813 -6.09 -26.82 12.58
CA PHE A 813 -5.10 -26.85 11.49
C PHE A 813 -4.90 -25.47 10.84
N ASN A 814 -4.78 -24.43 11.67
CA ASN A 814 -4.43 -23.06 11.27
C ASN A 814 -3.33 -22.52 12.21
N PRO A 815 -2.05 -22.76 11.92
CA PRO A 815 -0.97 -22.47 12.87
C PRO A 815 -0.78 -20.96 13.15
N GLY A 816 -1.24 -20.09 12.26
CA GLY A 816 -1.28 -18.64 12.46
C GLY A 816 -2.50 -18.11 13.22
N LEU A 817 -3.54 -18.93 13.43
CA LEU A 817 -4.81 -18.50 14.02
C LEU A 817 -4.87 -18.88 15.50
N ARG A 818 -4.76 -17.88 16.37
CA ARG A 818 -4.81 -18.08 17.84
C ARG A 818 -6.15 -17.63 18.38
N ALA A 819 -6.90 -18.54 19.00
CA ALA A 819 -8.11 -18.25 19.75
C ALA A 819 -7.82 -18.31 21.26
N PRO A 820 -7.71 -17.16 21.95
CA PRO A 820 -7.26 -17.11 23.35
C PRO A 820 -8.05 -17.97 24.33
N LEU A 821 -9.37 -18.10 24.14
CA LEU A 821 -10.27 -18.77 25.08
C LEU A 821 -10.45 -20.28 24.85
N THR A 822 -10.18 -20.77 23.63
CA THR A 822 -10.35 -22.20 23.29
C THR A 822 -9.03 -22.97 23.29
N GLY A 823 -7.96 -22.38 23.83
CA GLY A 823 -6.71 -23.08 24.04
C GLY A 823 -6.90 -24.31 24.95
N PRO A 824 -6.16 -25.41 24.72
CA PRO A 824 -6.19 -26.56 25.63
C PRO A 824 -5.97 -26.14 27.09
N GLY A 825 -6.84 -26.59 27.99
CA GLY A 825 -6.75 -26.29 29.42
C GLY A 825 -7.37 -24.96 29.87
N VAL A 826 -7.78 -24.07 28.97
CA VAL A 826 -8.45 -22.80 29.33
C VAL A 826 -9.91 -23.06 29.76
N GLY A 827 -10.64 -23.90 29.01
CA GLY A 827 -11.96 -24.38 29.40
C GLY A 827 -13.01 -23.27 29.59
N VAL A 828 -12.96 -22.19 28.80
CA VAL A 828 -13.99 -21.13 28.78
C VAL A 828 -14.99 -21.43 27.66
N ALA A 829 -16.27 -21.37 27.99
CA ALA A 829 -17.36 -21.61 27.04
C ALA A 829 -18.30 -20.42 26.91
N ALA A 830 -19.06 -20.38 25.80
CA ALA A 830 -20.20 -19.48 25.71
C ALA A 830 -21.16 -19.74 26.87
N GLY A 831 -21.61 -18.67 27.53
CA GLY A 831 -22.44 -18.73 28.72
C GLY A 831 -21.67 -18.55 30.04
N ASP A 832 -20.34 -18.69 30.06
CA ASP A 832 -19.51 -18.35 31.22
C ASP A 832 -19.47 -16.82 31.44
N TYR A 833 -19.23 -16.42 32.68
CA TYR A 833 -19.04 -15.04 33.11
C TYR A 833 -17.56 -14.68 33.23
N LEU A 834 -17.19 -13.51 32.70
CA LEU A 834 -15.91 -12.86 32.97
C LEU A 834 -16.06 -11.93 34.19
N LEU A 835 -15.37 -12.27 35.27
CA LEU A 835 -15.52 -11.61 36.57
C LEU A 835 -14.37 -10.66 36.89
N ALA A 836 -13.16 -10.95 36.40
CA ALA A 836 -11.99 -10.10 36.56
C ALA A 836 -10.95 -10.34 35.46
N VAL A 837 -10.13 -9.32 35.18
CA VAL A 837 -8.97 -9.38 34.28
C VAL A 837 -7.75 -8.89 35.06
N ASN A 838 -6.69 -9.70 35.14
CA ASN A 838 -5.50 -9.42 35.96
C ASN A 838 -5.86 -9.01 37.40
N ASN A 839 -6.76 -9.77 38.02
CA ASN A 839 -7.30 -9.51 39.36
C ASN A 839 -8.06 -8.18 39.53
N ARG A 840 -8.30 -7.42 38.46
CA ARG A 840 -9.18 -6.23 38.47
C ARG A 840 -10.63 -6.70 38.26
N PRO A 841 -11.52 -6.55 39.26
CA PRO A 841 -12.93 -6.95 39.10
C PRO A 841 -13.60 -6.16 37.98
N LEU A 842 -14.47 -6.84 37.22
CA LEU A 842 -15.20 -6.29 36.10
C LEU A 842 -16.71 -6.30 36.36
N ARG A 843 -17.39 -5.19 36.09
CA ARG A 843 -18.84 -4.97 36.25
C ARG A 843 -19.49 -4.69 34.90
N GLY A 844 -20.81 -4.86 34.82
CA GLY A 844 -21.56 -4.61 33.58
C GLY A 844 -21.53 -3.16 33.10
N THR A 845 -21.22 -2.22 34.01
CA THR A 845 -21.09 -0.79 33.71
C THR A 845 -19.72 -0.40 33.12
N ASP A 846 -18.71 -1.24 33.28
CA ASP A 846 -17.37 -0.98 32.75
C ASP A 846 -17.34 -1.19 31.23
N ASN A 847 -16.43 -0.55 30.49
CA ASN A 847 -16.11 -0.97 29.13
C ASN A 847 -15.09 -2.12 29.19
N VAL A 848 -15.49 -3.33 28.78
CA VAL A 848 -14.65 -4.53 28.86
C VAL A 848 -13.29 -4.38 28.17
N TYR A 849 -13.22 -3.68 27.03
CA TYR A 849 -11.99 -3.55 26.25
C TYR A 849 -10.92 -2.71 26.97
N SER A 850 -11.33 -1.75 27.81
CA SER A 850 -10.40 -0.95 28.63
C SER A 850 -9.54 -1.78 29.60
N PHE A 851 -9.96 -3.00 29.94
CA PHE A 851 -9.19 -3.90 30.81
C PHE A 851 -8.06 -4.61 30.06
N PHE A 852 -8.04 -4.50 28.73
CA PHE A 852 -7.08 -5.16 27.84
C PHE A 852 -6.11 -4.19 27.16
N GLU A 853 -6.09 -2.92 27.53
CA GLU A 853 -5.07 -1.98 27.06
C GLU A 853 -3.67 -2.51 27.38
N ASN A 854 -2.75 -2.39 26.42
CA ASN A 854 -1.37 -2.88 26.53
C ASN A 854 -1.22 -4.40 26.78
N THR A 855 -2.23 -5.23 26.49
CA THR A 855 -2.17 -6.69 26.77
C THR A 855 -1.85 -7.58 25.57
N VAL A 856 -1.82 -7.05 24.34
CA VAL A 856 -1.51 -7.83 23.13
C VAL A 856 -0.20 -8.59 23.28
N GLY A 857 -0.25 -9.91 23.03
CA GLY A 857 0.92 -10.78 23.08
C GLY A 857 1.49 -11.02 24.49
N LYS A 858 0.86 -10.48 25.54
CA LYS A 858 1.27 -10.67 26.94
C LYS A 858 0.36 -11.68 27.62
N GLN A 859 0.94 -12.47 28.53
CA GLN A 859 0.18 -13.36 29.39
C GLN A 859 -0.65 -12.55 30.38
N ILE A 860 -1.94 -12.87 30.49
CA ILE A 860 -2.87 -12.29 31.47
C ILE A 860 -3.67 -13.39 32.17
N THR A 861 -4.24 -13.05 33.33
CA THR A 861 -5.18 -13.93 34.05
C THR A 861 -6.61 -13.43 33.91
N LEU A 862 -7.55 -14.35 33.73
CA LEU A 862 -8.99 -14.10 33.74
C LEU A 862 -9.62 -14.89 34.88
N THR A 863 -10.48 -14.25 35.67
CA THR A 863 -11.35 -14.96 36.62
C THR A 863 -12.69 -15.21 35.95
N VAL A 864 -13.05 -16.48 35.77
CA VAL A 864 -14.26 -16.91 35.04
C VAL A 864 -15.11 -17.87 35.86
N ASN A 865 -16.42 -17.89 35.62
CA ASN A 865 -17.34 -18.80 36.32
C ASN A 865 -18.61 -19.07 35.49
N ASP A 866 -19.30 -20.18 35.72
CA ASP A 866 -20.60 -20.48 35.10
C ASP A 866 -21.75 -19.63 35.69
N ARG A 867 -21.47 -18.91 36.79
CA ARG A 867 -22.40 -18.05 37.55
C ARG A 867 -21.85 -16.64 37.71
N PRO A 868 -22.71 -15.62 37.93
CA PRO A 868 -22.28 -14.22 38.10
C PRO A 868 -21.72 -13.93 39.51
N THR A 869 -20.90 -14.84 40.06
CA THR A 869 -20.32 -14.74 41.41
C THR A 869 -18.89 -15.24 41.44
N THR A 870 -18.06 -14.70 42.33
CA THR A 870 -16.69 -15.19 42.55
C THR A 870 -16.64 -16.52 43.29
N LYS A 871 -17.73 -16.94 43.93
CA LYS A 871 -17.80 -18.25 44.61
C LYS A 871 -17.75 -19.38 43.58
N GLY A 872 -16.71 -20.20 43.65
CA GLY A 872 -16.47 -21.29 42.69
C GLY A 872 -15.87 -20.82 41.36
N ALA A 873 -15.48 -19.54 41.25
CA ALA A 873 -14.77 -19.06 40.08
C ALA A 873 -13.39 -19.73 39.95
N ARG A 874 -12.93 -19.86 38.72
CA ARG A 874 -11.61 -20.38 38.38
C ARG A 874 -10.79 -19.29 37.70
N GLU A 875 -9.48 -19.36 37.88
CA GLU A 875 -8.55 -18.51 37.15
C GLU A 875 -8.02 -19.27 35.92
N VAL A 876 -7.99 -18.58 34.78
CA VAL A 876 -7.44 -19.11 33.53
C VAL A 876 -6.42 -18.13 32.98
N THR A 877 -5.36 -18.65 32.37
CA THR A 877 -4.31 -17.84 31.77
C THR A 877 -4.45 -17.84 30.25
N VAL A 878 -4.40 -16.65 29.64
CA VAL A 878 -4.54 -16.48 28.19
C VAL A 878 -3.55 -15.45 27.66
N VAL A 879 -3.37 -15.43 26.34
CA VAL A 879 -2.59 -14.41 25.62
C VAL A 879 -3.51 -13.72 24.61
N PRO A 880 -3.91 -12.46 24.85
CA PRO A 880 -4.77 -11.71 23.93
C PRO A 880 -4.12 -11.45 22.58
N VAL A 881 -4.94 -11.40 21.54
CA VAL A 881 -4.54 -11.09 20.15
C VAL A 881 -4.83 -9.63 19.80
N ALA A 882 -4.11 -9.07 18.83
CA ALA A 882 -4.31 -7.68 18.40
C ALA A 882 -5.58 -7.47 17.57
N SER A 883 -6.07 -8.54 16.93
CA SER A 883 -7.26 -8.52 16.08
C SER A 883 -7.91 -9.90 16.09
N GLU A 884 -9.24 -9.92 16.04
CA GLU A 884 -10.04 -11.14 15.90
C GLU A 884 -10.76 -11.23 14.55
N ALA A 885 -10.50 -10.32 13.61
CA ALA A 885 -11.12 -10.30 12.28
C ALA A 885 -10.98 -11.65 11.57
N THR A 886 -9.80 -12.26 11.63
CA THR A 886 -9.57 -13.57 11.01
C THR A 886 -10.32 -14.70 11.71
N LEU A 887 -10.47 -14.67 13.05
CA LEU A 887 -11.29 -15.64 13.79
C LEU A 887 -12.76 -15.53 13.37
N ARG A 888 -13.28 -14.31 13.29
CA ARG A 888 -14.65 -14.02 12.87
C ARG A 888 -14.89 -14.50 11.44
N ARG A 889 -13.96 -14.19 10.53
CA ARG A 889 -14.02 -14.62 9.11
C ARG A 889 -14.00 -16.14 8.96
N ILE A 890 -13.07 -16.84 9.59
CA ILE A 890 -13.00 -18.32 9.51
C ILE A 890 -14.27 -18.96 10.08
N ALA A 891 -14.79 -18.42 11.20
CA ALA A 891 -16.04 -18.91 11.77
C ALA A 891 -17.25 -18.70 10.84
N TRP A 892 -17.29 -17.59 10.09
CA TRP A 892 -18.30 -17.34 9.06
C TRP A 892 -18.13 -18.27 7.84
N VAL A 893 -16.91 -18.41 7.30
CA VAL A 893 -16.60 -19.29 6.17
C VAL A 893 -16.95 -20.74 6.47
N GLU A 894 -16.52 -21.28 7.61
CA GLU A 894 -16.85 -22.65 8.00
C GLU A 894 -18.35 -22.82 8.31
N GLY A 895 -19.01 -21.78 8.82
CA GLY A 895 -20.46 -21.72 8.99
C GLY A 895 -21.18 -21.92 7.65
N ASN A 896 -20.80 -21.14 6.63
CA ASN A 896 -21.38 -21.23 5.30
C ASN A 896 -21.06 -22.56 4.62
N ARG A 897 -19.82 -23.06 4.74
CA ARG A 897 -19.43 -24.36 4.18
C ARG A 897 -20.29 -25.50 4.75
N ARG A 898 -20.47 -25.54 6.08
CA ARG A 898 -21.36 -26.53 6.73
C ARG A 898 -22.81 -26.34 6.30
N LYS A 899 -23.28 -25.11 6.13
CA LYS A 899 -24.65 -24.83 5.68
C LYS A 899 -24.90 -25.31 4.25
N VAL A 900 -23.96 -25.08 3.33
CA VAL A 900 -24.04 -25.60 1.96
C VAL A 900 -24.01 -27.12 1.96
N ASP A 901 -23.14 -27.75 2.75
CA ASP A 901 -23.07 -29.20 2.88
C ASP A 901 -24.42 -29.77 3.38
N GLU A 902 -25.00 -29.20 4.44
CA GLU A 902 -26.32 -29.58 4.97
C GLU A 902 -27.44 -29.43 3.91
N LEU A 903 -27.55 -28.25 3.29
CA LEU A 903 -28.65 -27.94 2.36
C LEU A 903 -28.57 -28.73 1.04
N THR A 904 -27.39 -29.23 0.67
CA THR A 904 -27.17 -29.95 -0.59
C THR A 904 -27.01 -31.46 -0.40
N GLY A 905 -27.13 -31.95 0.84
CA GLY A 905 -26.87 -33.35 1.18
C GLY A 905 -25.42 -33.77 0.93
N GLY A 906 -24.49 -32.84 1.12
CA GLY A 906 -23.06 -33.04 0.96
C GLY A 906 -22.56 -33.08 -0.48
N ARG A 907 -23.34 -32.61 -1.46
CA ARG A 907 -23.04 -32.73 -2.90
C ARG A 907 -22.29 -31.54 -3.49
N VAL A 908 -22.33 -30.38 -2.84
CA VAL A 908 -21.78 -29.12 -3.38
C VAL A 908 -20.63 -28.63 -2.51
N ALA A 909 -19.50 -28.28 -3.15
CA ALA A 909 -18.38 -27.62 -2.51
C ALA A 909 -18.68 -26.13 -2.29
N TYR A 910 -18.13 -25.54 -1.23
CA TYR A 910 -18.16 -24.10 -0.98
C TYR A 910 -16.74 -23.58 -0.78
N VAL A 911 -16.36 -22.55 -1.54
CA VAL A 911 -15.04 -21.93 -1.48
C VAL A 911 -15.21 -20.42 -1.38
N TYR A 912 -14.66 -19.79 -0.35
CA TYR A 912 -14.66 -18.34 -0.19
C TYR A 912 -13.31 -17.73 -0.58
N LEU A 913 -13.33 -16.58 -1.24
CA LEU A 913 -12.15 -15.84 -1.70
C LEU A 913 -12.12 -14.44 -1.04
N PRO A 914 -11.24 -14.20 -0.04
CA PRO A 914 -11.15 -12.89 0.60
C PRO A 914 -10.52 -11.80 -0.28
N ASN A 915 -9.71 -12.19 -1.27
CA ASN A 915 -9.05 -11.31 -2.23
C ASN A 915 -8.54 -12.15 -3.42
N THR A 916 -7.95 -11.52 -4.43
CA THR A 916 -7.21 -12.21 -5.50
C THR A 916 -5.69 -12.08 -5.32
N GLY A 917 -5.23 -11.83 -4.09
CA GLY A 917 -3.83 -11.85 -3.68
C GLY A 917 -3.41 -13.19 -3.08
N ALA A 918 -2.32 -13.18 -2.31
CA ALA A 918 -1.71 -14.38 -1.72
C ALA A 918 -2.68 -15.10 -0.78
N GLU A 919 -3.40 -14.35 0.05
CA GLU A 919 -4.39 -14.92 0.97
C GLU A 919 -5.53 -15.60 0.20
N GLY A 920 -6.06 -14.97 -0.86
CA GLY A 920 -7.03 -15.57 -1.76
C GLY A 920 -6.56 -16.85 -2.42
N TYR A 921 -5.30 -16.87 -2.88
CA TYR A 921 -4.65 -18.06 -3.41
C TYR A 921 -4.62 -19.20 -2.39
N GLU A 922 -4.24 -18.93 -1.15
CA GLU A 922 -4.22 -19.93 -0.07
C GLU A 922 -5.62 -20.43 0.31
N PHE A 923 -6.59 -19.51 0.44
CA PHE A 923 -8.00 -19.87 0.70
C PHE A 923 -8.54 -20.78 -0.41
N PHE A 924 -8.36 -20.40 -1.68
CA PHE A 924 -8.80 -21.21 -2.81
C PHE A 924 -8.19 -22.61 -2.75
N ASN A 925 -6.87 -22.72 -2.64
CA ASN A 925 -6.17 -24.01 -2.61
C ASN A 925 -6.65 -24.89 -1.44
N ARG A 926 -6.80 -24.31 -0.24
CA ARG A 926 -7.27 -25.04 0.95
C ARG A 926 -8.69 -25.58 0.77
N TYR A 927 -9.62 -24.73 0.34
CA TYR A 927 -11.04 -25.08 0.29
C TYR A 927 -11.43 -25.84 -0.98
N TYR A 928 -10.81 -25.54 -2.13
CA TYR A 928 -11.11 -26.22 -3.38
C TYR A 928 -10.61 -27.67 -3.36
N PHE A 929 -9.33 -27.89 -3.05
CA PHE A 929 -8.73 -29.23 -3.15
C PHE A 929 -9.16 -30.20 -2.04
N SER A 930 -9.69 -29.69 -0.92
CA SER A 930 -10.27 -30.53 0.15
C SER A 930 -11.69 -31.02 -0.16
N GLN A 931 -12.31 -30.56 -1.25
CA GLN A 931 -13.70 -30.85 -1.62
C GLN A 931 -13.83 -31.45 -3.03
N LEU A 932 -12.79 -32.13 -3.53
CA LEU A 932 -12.78 -32.74 -4.87
C LEU A 932 -13.76 -33.93 -5.02
N ASP A 933 -14.33 -34.41 -3.92
CA ASP A 933 -15.36 -35.45 -3.89
C ASP A 933 -16.76 -34.91 -4.21
N LYS A 934 -16.93 -33.59 -4.26
CA LYS A 934 -18.22 -32.92 -4.52
C LYS A 934 -18.56 -32.91 -6.02
N GLU A 935 -19.87 -32.89 -6.33
CA GLU A 935 -20.38 -32.91 -7.70
C GLU A 935 -20.39 -31.54 -8.37
N ALA A 936 -20.51 -30.46 -7.59
CA ALA A 936 -20.61 -29.08 -8.05
C ALA A 936 -19.96 -28.13 -7.05
N ILE A 937 -19.83 -26.84 -7.38
CA ILE A 937 -19.15 -25.86 -6.54
C ILE A 937 -19.84 -24.48 -6.55
N ILE A 938 -19.91 -23.86 -5.36
CA ILE A 938 -20.18 -22.44 -5.17
C ILE A 938 -18.84 -21.74 -4.86
N ILE A 939 -18.50 -20.74 -5.66
CA ILE A 939 -17.38 -19.81 -5.42
C ILE A 939 -17.96 -18.53 -4.82
N ASP A 940 -17.63 -18.24 -3.57
CA ASP A 940 -18.05 -17.03 -2.89
C ASP A 940 -16.97 -15.95 -3.00
N GLU A 941 -17.21 -15.01 -3.92
CA GLU A 941 -16.37 -13.86 -4.27
C GLU A 941 -16.84 -12.58 -3.57
N ARG A 942 -17.87 -12.66 -2.72
CA ARG A 942 -18.35 -11.51 -1.94
C ARG A 942 -17.22 -10.96 -1.08
N PHE A 943 -17.14 -9.64 -0.97
CA PHE A 943 -16.10 -8.95 -0.19
C PHE A 943 -14.65 -9.17 -0.66
N ASN A 944 -14.44 -9.68 -1.88
CA ASN A 944 -13.10 -9.88 -2.43
C ASN A 944 -12.34 -8.54 -2.56
N GLY A 945 -11.17 -8.46 -1.90
CA GLY A 945 -10.36 -7.25 -1.85
C GLY A 945 -9.58 -6.87 -3.12
N GLY A 946 -9.60 -7.72 -4.15
CA GLY A 946 -8.77 -7.59 -5.34
C GLY A 946 -7.31 -7.98 -5.10
N GLY A 947 -6.43 -7.65 -6.06
CA GLY A 947 -5.05 -8.13 -6.07
C GLY A 947 -4.62 -8.41 -7.50
N PHE A 948 -4.28 -9.66 -7.78
CA PHE A 948 -3.84 -10.13 -9.09
C PHE A 948 -5.03 -10.50 -9.96
N VAL A 949 -4.77 -10.71 -11.25
CA VAL A 949 -5.76 -11.29 -12.17
C VAL A 949 -5.89 -12.78 -11.87
N ALA A 950 -7.08 -13.23 -11.48
CA ALA A 950 -7.34 -14.60 -11.01
C ALA A 950 -7.42 -15.67 -12.13
N ASP A 951 -6.52 -15.60 -13.11
CA ASP A 951 -6.40 -16.55 -14.24
C ASP A 951 -6.25 -18.01 -13.76
N TYR A 952 -5.48 -18.24 -12.70
CA TYR A 952 -5.29 -19.55 -12.08
C TYR A 952 -6.61 -20.23 -11.67
N ILE A 953 -7.52 -19.45 -11.08
CA ILE A 953 -8.83 -19.95 -10.64
C ILE A 953 -9.69 -20.27 -11.85
N ILE A 954 -9.74 -19.35 -12.83
CA ILE A 954 -10.50 -19.55 -14.07
C ILE A 954 -10.01 -20.80 -14.81
N ASP A 955 -8.69 -20.99 -14.92
CA ASP A 955 -8.09 -22.15 -15.58
C ASP A 955 -8.44 -23.47 -14.89
N LEU A 956 -8.52 -23.51 -13.55
CA LEU A 956 -8.93 -24.69 -12.80
C LEU A 956 -10.42 -25.00 -12.96
N LEU A 957 -11.27 -23.97 -12.96
CA LEU A 957 -12.72 -24.13 -13.11
C LEU A 957 -13.11 -24.50 -14.55
N ASN A 958 -12.29 -24.15 -15.54
CA ASN A 958 -12.58 -24.36 -16.96
C ASN A 958 -11.91 -25.62 -17.56
N ARG A 959 -11.31 -26.50 -16.76
CA ARG A 959 -10.59 -27.68 -17.29
C ARG A 959 -11.55 -28.68 -17.94
N PRO A 960 -11.33 -29.09 -19.21
CA PRO A 960 -12.09 -30.19 -19.79
C PRO A 960 -11.62 -31.53 -19.23
N LEU A 961 -12.54 -32.49 -19.11
CA LEU A 961 -12.19 -33.87 -18.82
C LEU A 961 -11.55 -34.50 -20.06
N LEU A 962 -10.30 -34.95 -19.95
CA LEU A 962 -9.56 -35.53 -21.06
C LEU A 962 -9.61 -37.06 -21.06
N SER A 963 -9.48 -37.69 -19.88
CA SER A 963 -9.48 -39.15 -19.78
C SER A 963 -9.80 -39.67 -18.38
N TYR A 964 -10.01 -40.99 -18.29
CA TYR A 964 -10.05 -41.76 -17.06
C TYR A 964 -8.87 -42.73 -17.01
N TRP A 965 -8.33 -42.93 -15.82
CA TRP A 965 -7.35 -43.96 -15.50
C TRP A 965 -8.00 -45.04 -14.65
N ALA A 966 -7.86 -46.29 -15.07
CA ALA A 966 -8.34 -47.44 -14.34
C ALA A 966 -7.16 -48.12 -13.63
N PRO A 967 -7.03 -47.99 -12.28
CA PRO A 967 -6.08 -48.80 -11.55
C PRO A 967 -6.49 -50.29 -11.55
N ARG A 968 -5.61 -51.18 -11.09
CA ARG A 968 -5.96 -52.60 -10.92
C ARG A 968 -6.98 -52.77 -9.79
N GLU A 969 -6.71 -52.18 -8.64
CA GLU A 969 -7.59 -52.07 -7.48
C GLU A 969 -8.06 -50.62 -7.28
N GLY A 970 -9.29 -50.43 -6.80
CA GLY A 970 -9.82 -49.10 -6.47
C GLY A 970 -10.68 -48.49 -7.58
N LYS A 971 -11.02 -47.20 -7.40
CA LYS A 971 -11.89 -46.44 -8.31
C LYS A 971 -11.09 -45.84 -9.47
N ALA A 972 -11.76 -45.61 -10.60
CA ALA A 972 -11.18 -44.78 -11.67
C ALA A 972 -10.91 -43.36 -11.17
N PHE A 973 -9.87 -42.73 -11.72
CA PHE A 973 -9.57 -41.31 -11.49
C PHE A 973 -9.44 -40.57 -12.81
N THR A 974 -9.70 -39.27 -12.81
CA THR A 974 -9.75 -38.44 -14.02
C THR A 974 -8.40 -37.83 -14.37
N SER A 975 -8.26 -37.39 -15.61
CA SER A 975 -7.21 -36.45 -16.01
C SER A 975 -7.83 -35.28 -16.77
N PRO A 976 -7.61 -34.04 -16.29
CA PRO A 976 -7.00 -33.67 -15.00
C PRO A 976 -7.74 -34.25 -13.77
N GLY A 977 -7.00 -34.69 -12.75
CA GLY A 977 -7.58 -35.36 -11.56
C GLY A 977 -8.15 -34.41 -10.51
N ALA A 978 -7.54 -33.24 -10.34
CA ALA A 978 -7.88 -32.26 -9.31
C ALA A 978 -8.90 -31.22 -9.85
N SER A 979 -10.10 -31.67 -10.20
CA SER A 979 -11.11 -30.82 -10.84
C SER A 979 -12.54 -31.20 -10.48
N ILE A 980 -13.40 -30.20 -10.27
CA ILE A 980 -14.85 -30.36 -10.07
C ILE A 980 -15.55 -30.07 -11.42
N TYR A 981 -15.97 -31.13 -12.10
CA TYR A 981 -16.49 -31.06 -13.48
C TYR A 981 -17.96 -30.67 -13.60
N GLY A 982 -18.73 -30.72 -12.52
CA GLY A 982 -20.14 -30.34 -12.57
C GLY A 982 -20.39 -28.83 -12.54
N PRO A 983 -21.66 -28.45 -12.33
CA PRO A 983 -22.12 -27.06 -12.32
C PRO A 983 -21.36 -26.16 -11.35
N LYS A 984 -21.38 -24.86 -11.64
CA LYS A 984 -20.69 -23.82 -10.87
C LYS A 984 -21.62 -22.64 -10.70
N VAL A 985 -21.59 -22.03 -9.52
CA VAL A 985 -22.28 -20.76 -9.23
C VAL A 985 -21.29 -19.85 -8.52
N MET A 986 -21.32 -18.57 -8.85
CA MET A 986 -20.50 -17.54 -8.18
C MET A 986 -21.39 -16.58 -7.40
N LEU A 987 -21.00 -16.27 -6.16
CA LEU A 987 -21.60 -15.20 -5.36
C LEU A 987 -20.75 -13.94 -5.45
N VAL A 988 -21.36 -12.79 -5.71
CA VAL A 988 -20.69 -11.47 -5.75
C VAL A 988 -21.49 -10.42 -4.97
N ASN A 989 -20.81 -9.37 -4.51
CA ASN A 989 -21.48 -8.22 -3.91
C ASN A 989 -20.70 -6.93 -4.19
N GLU A 990 -21.22 -5.81 -3.68
CA GLU A 990 -20.72 -4.45 -3.87
C GLU A 990 -19.29 -4.24 -3.37
N TYR A 991 -18.78 -5.12 -2.50
CA TYR A 991 -17.44 -5.03 -1.92
C TYR A 991 -16.38 -5.85 -2.66
N ALA A 992 -16.77 -6.70 -3.61
CA ALA A 992 -15.86 -7.39 -4.51
C ALA A 992 -15.33 -6.38 -5.54
N GLY A 993 -14.01 -6.24 -5.71
CA GLY A 993 -13.47 -5.22 -6.60
C GLY A 993 -12.04 -5.45 -7.08
N SER A 994 -11.56 -4.68 -8.06
CA SER A 994 -10.22 -4.81 -8.65
C SER A 994 -10.05 -6.19 -9.28
N GLY A 995 -9.07 -7.00 -8.88
CA GLY A 995 -9.00 -8.40 -9.32
C GLY A 995 -10.30 -9.18 -9.05
N GLY A 996 -11.09 -8.78 -8.05
CA GLY A 996 -12.43 -9.33 -7.78
C GLY A 996 -13.57 -8.76 -8.63
N ASP A 997 -13.32 -7.73 -9.44
CA ASP A 997 -14.17 -7.42 -10.61
C ASP A 997 -13.77 -8.30 -11.81
N ALA A 998 -12.46 -8.53 -12.00
CA ALA A 998 -11.96 -9.31 -13.13
C ALA A 998 -12.42 -10.79 -13.08
N LEU A 999 -12.40 -11.41 -11.90
CA LEU A 999 -12.82 -12.81 -11.73
C LEU A 999 -14.26 -13.08 -12.22
N PRO A 1000 -15.32 -12.38 -11.75
CA PRO A 1000 -16.68 -12.58 -12.25
C PRO A 1000 -16.84 -12.22 -13.72
N ALA A 1001 -16.14 -11.20 -14.22
CA ALA A 1001 -16.15 -10.88 -15.65
C ALA A 1001 -15.62 -12.05 -16.51
N PHE A 1002 -14.53 -12.68 -16.07
CA PHE A 1002 -13.93 -13.80 -16.78
C PHE A 1002 -14.75 -15.08 -16.62
N PHE A 1003 -15.33 -15.31 -15.45
CA PHE A 1003 -16.25 -16.41 -15.19
C PHE A 1003 -17.44 -16.39 -16.14
N ARG A 1004 -18.06 -15.21 -16.33
CA ARG A 1004 -19.12 -14.99 -17.32
C ARG A 1004 -18.62 -15.19 -18.74
N ARG A 1005 -17.51 -14.56 -19.12
CA ARG A 1005 -16.95 -14.64 -20.49
C ARG A 1005 -16.63 -16.08 -20.92
N ARG A 1006 -16.24 -16.93 -19.97
CA ARG A 1006 -15.98 -18.36 -20.19
C ARG A 1006 -17.23 -19.24 -20.09
N GLY A 1007 -18.39 -18.68 -19.73
CA GLY A 1007 -19.65 -19.41 -19.60
C GLY A 1007 -19.62 -20.48 -18.50
N LEU A 1008 -18.92 -20.21 -17.40
CA LEU A 1008 -18.67 -21.24 -16.36
C LEU A 1008 -19.89 -21.54 -15.48
N GLY A 1009 -20.82 -20.59 -15.36
CA GLY A 1009 -22.00 -20.75 -14.52
C GLY A 1009 -22.75 -19.44 -14.28
N THR A 1010 -23.72 -19.49 -13.36
CA THR A 1010 -24.55 -18.35 -12.97
C THR A 1010 -23.88 -17.51 -11.88
N ILE A 1011 -23.94 -16.19 -12.00
CA ILE A 1011 -23.50 -15.22 -10.99
C ILE A 1011 -24.72 -14.71 -10.21
N VAL A 1012 -24.68 -14.78 -8.88
CA VAL A 1012 -25.77 -14.39 -7.97
C VAL A 1012 -25.27 -13.33 -6.99
N GLY A 1013 -26.08 -12.30 -6.71
CA GLY A 1013 -25.80 -11.33 -5.65
C GLY A 1013 -26.02 -9.89 -6.08
N LYS A 1014 -25.02 -9.02 -5.95
CA LYS A 1014 -25.11 -7.59 -6.30
C LYS A 1014 -23.91 -7.16 -7.15
N ARG A 1015 -24.09 -6.07 -7.92
CA ARG A 1015 -23.04 -5.52 -8.79
C ARG A 1015 -21.76 -5.26 -7.99
N THR A 1016 -20.62 -5.64 -8.56
CA THR A 1016 -19.30 -5.46 -7.94
C THR A 1016 -18.84 -3.99 -7.95
N TRP A 1017 -17.76 -3.69 -7.23
CA TRP A 1017 -17.24 -2.35 -7.01
C TRP A 1017 -16.93 -1.58 -8.31
N GLY A 1018 -16.38 -2.23 -9.33
CA GLY A 1018 -16.12 -1.60 -10.62
C GLY A 1018 -14.92 -0.67 -10.65
N GLY A 1019 -13.85 -0.98 -9.92
CA GLY A 1019 -12.57 -0.29 -10.07
C GLY A 1019 -11.55 -1.27 -10.61
N LEU A 1020 -11.10 -1.12 -11.85
CA LEU A 1020 -10.17 -2.04 -12.52
C LEU A 1020 -9.15 -1.31 -13.41
N VAL A 1021 -8.72 -0.13 -12.96
CA VAL A 1021 -7.46 0.48 -13.40
C VAL A 1021 -6.39 0.22 -12.33
N GLY A 1022 -5.41 -0.60 -12.67
CA GLY A 1022 -4.39 -1.06 -11.73
C GLY A 1022 -3.37 0.01 -11.36
N ILE A 1023 -2.65 -0.26 -10.27
CA ILE A 1023 -1.68 0.65 -9.66
C ILE A 1023 -0.29 0.03 -9.54
N SER A 1024 0.77 0.83 -9.75
CA SER A 1024 2.16 0.41 -9.66
C SER A 1024 3.18 1.56 -9.67
N GLY A 1025 4.24 1.40 -8.85
CA GLY A 1025 5.56 1.96 -9.17
C GLY A 1025 5.78 3.44 -8.85
N TYR A 1026 4.94 4.03 -7.99
CA TYR A 1026 5.06 5.43 -7.57
C TYR A 1026 6.02 5.57 -6.40
N PRO A 1027 6.84 6.64 -6.37
CA PRO A 1027 7.66 6.95 -5.22
C PRO A 1027 6.82 7.52 -4.06
N PRO A 1028 7.28 7.36 -2.80
CA PRO A 1028 6.70 8.06 -1.67
C PRO A 1028 7.06 9.55 -1.68
N LEU A 1029 6.24 10.37 -1.00
CA LEU A 1029 6.47 11.81 -0.77
C LEU A 1029 7.59 12.02 0.27
N LEU A 1030 8.17 13.22 0.35
CA LEU A 1030 9.36 13.47 1.18
C LEU A 1030 9.13 13.10 2.66
N ASP A 1031 7.92 13.31 3.17
CA ASP A 1031 7.59 13.17 4.59
C ASP A 1031 7.24 11.73 5.03
N GLY A 1032 7.21 10.77 4.10
CA GLY A 1032 6.73 9.42 4.40
C GLY A 1032 5.40 9.07 3.75
N GLY A 1033 4.61 10.08 3.35
CA GLY A 1033 3.30 9.89 2.75
C GLY A 1033 3.34 9.20 1.40
N SER A 1034 2.20 8.66 0.98
CA SER A 1034 2.05 8.01 -0.32
C SER A 1034 0.74 8.37 -1.01
N VAL A 1035 0.80 8.42 -2.33
CA VAL A 1035 -0.35 8.51 -3.22
C VAL A 1035 -0.23 7.43 -4.30
N THR A 1036 -1.35 7.00 -4.87
CA THR A 1036 -1.37 6.15 -6.06
C THR A 1036 -1.81 6.93 -7.29
N SER A 1037 -1.42 6.46 -8.48
CA SER A 1037 -1.84 7.04 -9.77
C SER A 1037 -2.19 5.93 -10.78
N PRO A 1038 -3.48 5.58 -10.96
CA PRO A 1038 -3.91 4.42 -11.75
C PRO A 1038 -3.23 4.37 -13.13
N SER A 1039 -2.37 3.38 -13.35
CA SER A 1039 -1.31 3.43 -14.38
C SER A 1039 -1.45 2.41 -15.50
N PHE A 1040 -2.39 1.47 -15.40
CA PHE A 1040 -2.72 0.53 -16.46
C PHE A 1040 -4.18 0.07 -16.36
N ALA A 1041 -4.93 0.14 -17.46
CA ALA A 1041 -6.34 -0.20 -17.51
C ALA A 1041 -6.59 -1.50 -18.30
N ILE A 1042 -7.61 -2.25 -17.90
CA ILE A 1042 -8.06 -3.44 -18.64
C ILE A 1042 -8.93 -3.04 -19.84
N TYR A 1043 -8.80 -3.77 -20.93
CA TYR A 1043 -9.72 -3.73 -22.05
C TYR A 1043 -10.06 -5.15 -22.51
N SER A 1044 -11.24 -5.30 -23.08
CA SER A 1044 -11.76 -6.57 -23.58
C SER A 1044 -11.03 -7.04 -24.85
N PRO A 1045 -11.13 -8.33 -25.23
CA PRO A 1045 -10.57 -8.83 -26.48
C PRO A 1045 -11.10 -8.16 -27.77
N ASP A 1046 -12.27 -7.51 -27.72
CA ASP A 1046 -12.82 -6.69 -28.81
C ASP A 1046 -12.40 -5.21 -28.74
N GLY A 1047 -11.47 -4.86 -27.85
CA GLY A 1047 -10.83 -3.54 -27.80
C GLY A 1047 -11.61 -2.46 -27.04
N LYS A 1048 -12.51 -2.84 -26.12
CA LYS A 1048 -13.30 -1.89 -25.32
C LYS A 1048 -12.77 -1.81 -23.91
N TRP A 1049 -12.60 -0.60 -23.39
CA TRP A 1049 -12.46 -0.39 -21.95
C TRP A 1049 -13.69 -0.95 -21.25
N GLU A 1050 -13.49 -1.67 -20.14
CA GLU A 1050 -14.57 -2.35 -19.44
C GLU A 1050 -14.39 -2.22 -17.92
N ILE A 1051 -15.48 -2.43 -17.18
CA ILE A 1051 -15.55 -2.58 -15.71
C ILE A 1051 -15.33 -1.30 -14.92
N GLU A 1052 -14.36 -0.46 -15.29
CA GLU A 1052 -14.05 0.78 -14.57
C GLU A 1052 -15.27 1.70 -14.48
N ASN A 1053 -15.59 2.13 -13.26
CA ASN A 1053 -16.75 2.91 -12.88
C ASN A 1053 -18.12 2.27 -13.19
N GLU A 1054 -18.17 0.97 -13.52
CA GLU A 1054 -19.40 0.25 -13.86
C GLU A 1054 -19.59 -1.02 -13.01
N GLY A 1055 -18.53 -1.80 -12.82
CA GLY A 1055 -18.58 -3.10 -12.14
C GLY A 1055 -19.19 -4.21 -12.99
N VAL A 1056 -19.37 -5.36 -12.35
CA VAL A 1056 -19.90 -6.58 -12.96
C VAL A 1056 -21.23 -6.89 -12.30
N ALA A 1057 -22.32 -6.68 -13.06
CA ALA A 1057 -23.65 -7.06 -12.60
C ALA A 1057 -23.76 -8.59 -12.42
N PRO A 1058 -24.55 -9.10 -11.47
CA PRO A 1058 -24.89 -10.52 -11.38
C PRO A 1058 -25.90 -10.91 -12.47
N ASP A 1059 -26.05 -12.21 -12.72
CA ASP A 1059 -27.12 -12.73 -13.58
C ASP A 1059 -28.46 -12.80 -12.81
N ILE A 1060 -28.39 -13.01 -11.49
CA ILE A 1060 -29.53 -12.97 -10.57
C ILE A 1060 -29.21 -11.99 -9.43
N GLU A 1061 -29.92 -10.87 -9.41
CA GLU A 1061 -29.78 -9.87 -8.37
C GLU A 1061 -30.51 -10.28 -7.09
N VAL A 1062 -29.84 -10.16 -5.94
CA VAL A 1062 -30.37 -10.52 -4.62
C VAL A 1062 -29.82 -9.56 -3.55
N ASP A 1063 -30.70 -8.77 -2.95
CA ASP A 1063 -30.36 -7.87 -1.84
C ASP A 1063 -30.20 -8.58 -0.50
N ILE A 1064 -29.50 -7.91 0.42
CA ILE A 1064 -29.34 -8.36 1.81
C ILE A 1064 -30.15 -7.43 2.73
N LEU A 1065 -31.47 -7.61 2.73
CA LEU A 1065 -32.38 -6.78 3.54
C LEU A 1065 -32.28 -7.11 5.05
N PRO A 1066 -32.45 -6.12 5.95
CA PRO A 1066 -32.37 -6.33 7.40
C PRO A 1066 -33.35 -7.38 7.95
N ASN A 1067 -34.62 -7.33 7.55
CA ASN A 1067 -35.63 -8.32 7.96
C ASN A 1067 -35.32 -9.74 7.49
N ALA A 1068 -34.68 -9.91 6.34
CA ALA A 1068 -34.30 -11.20 5.79
C ALA A 1068 -33.11 -11.83 6.55
N THR A 1069 -32.31 -11.03 7.23
CA THR A 1069 -31.07 -11.47 7.90
C THR A 1069 -31.18 -11.57 9.42
N GLN A 1070 -32.31 -11.15 10.01
CA GLN A 1070 -32.53 -11.05 11.46
C GLN A 1070 -32.24 -12.34 12.25
N ASN A 1071 -32.42 -13.51 11.62
CA ASN A 1071 -32.19 -14.83 12.22
C ASN A 1071 -30.88 -15.49 11.78
N GLY A 1072 -29.93 -14.70 11.25
CA GLY A 1072 -28.67 -15.20 10.70
C GLY A 1072 -28.80 -15.88 9.33
N ALA A 1073 -29.90 -15.65 8.61
CA ALA A 1073 -30.07 -16.15 7.25
C ALA A 1073 -29.25 -15.32 6.24
N ASP A 1074 -28.78 -15.99 5.18
CA ASP A 1074 -28.04 -15.39 4.07
C ASP A 1074 -28.85 -15.60 2.77
N PRO A 1075 -29.59 -14.59 2.29
CA PRO A 1075 -30.47 -14.73 1.13
C PRO A 1075 -29.70 -14.99 -0.17
N GLN A 1076 -28.50 -14.42 -0.31
CA GLN A 1076 -27.67 -14.63 -1.49
C GLN A 1076 -27.15 -16.07 -1.53
N LEU A 1077 -26.62 -16.58 -0.41
CA LEU A 1077 -26.16 -17.97 -0.32
C LEU A 1077 -27.31 -18.95 -0.54
N ALA A 1078 -28.49 -18.69 0.05
CA ALA A 1078 -29.68 -19.51 -0.16
C ALA A 1078 -30.07 -19.57 -1.65
N LYS A 1079 -30.01 -18.43 -2.35
CA LYS A 1079 -30.28 -18.38 -3.80
C LYS A 1079 -29.22 -19.13 -4.61
N ALA A 1080 -27.94 -19.01 -4.27
CA ALA A 1080 -26.90 -19.79 -4.94
C ALA A 1080 -27.08 -21.30 -4.76
N VAL A 1081 -27.49 -21.75 -3.55
CA VAL A 1081 -27.84 -23.16 -3.28
C VAL A 1081 -29.04 -23.60 -4.11
N GLU A 1082 -30.08 -22.77 -4.24
CA GLU A 1082 -31.23 -23.06 -5.09
C GLU A 1082 -30.81 -23.27 -6.56
N VAL A 1083 -30.02 -22.34 -7.10
CA VAL A 1083 -29.56 -22.36 -8.50
C VAL A 1083 -28.66 -23.56 -8.77
N ILE A 1084 -27.64 -23.80 -7.93
CA ILE A 1084 -26.71 -24.91 -8.16
C ILE A 1084 -27.41 -26.28 -8.07
N MET A 1085 -28.42 -26.41 -7.19
CA MET A 1085 -29.19 -27.64 -7.07
C MET A 1085 -30.14 -27.85 -8.25
N ALA A 1086 -30.67 -26.77 -8.83
CA ALA A 1086 -31.41 -26.83 -10.08
C ALA A 1086 -30.50 -27.25 -11.25
N ASP A 1087 -29.29 -26.72 -11.32
CA ASP A 1087 -28.33 -27.06 -12.38
C ASP A 1087 -27.78 -28.48 -12.23
N LEU A 1088 -27.56 -28.97 -11.00
CA LEU A 1088 -27.21 -30.36 -10.73
C LEU A 1088 -28.27 -31.36 -11.23
N LYS A 1089 -29.55 -30.98 -11.19
CA LYS A 1089 -30.63 -31.82 -11.75
C LYS A 1089 -30.57 -31.88 -13.27
N LYS A 1090 -30.16 -30.78 -13.92
CA LYS A 1090 -30.02 -30.71 -15.39
C LYS A 1090 -28.75 -31.41 -15.88
N GLN A 1091 -27.64 -31.21 -15.16
CA GLN A 1091 -26.31 -31.65 -15.56
C GLN A 1091 -25.52 -32.07 -14.32
N SER A 1092 -25.60 -33.36 -13.96
CA SER A 1092 -24.73 -33.95 -12.93
C SER A 1092 -23.52 -34.60 -13.59
N PHE A 1093 -22.33 -34.35 -13.04
CA PHE A 1093 -21.14 -35.09 -13.44
C PHE A 1093 -21.18 -36.48 -12.81
N LYS A 1094 -21.29 -37.52 -13.64
CA LYS A 1094 -21.25 -38.92 -13.20
C LYS A 1094 -19.97 -39.55 -13.73
N PRO A 1095 -19.01 -39.95 -12.87
CA PRO A 1095 -17.82 -40.66 -13.32
C PRO A 1095 -18.19 -41.93 -14.10
N LEU A 1096 -17.53 -42.17 -15.23
CA LEU A 1096 -17.70 -43.42 -15.95
C LEU A 1096 -17.10 -44.59 -15.15
N PRO A 1097 -17.74 -45.78 -15.16
CA PRO A 1097 -17.17 -46.97 -14.56
C PRO A 1097 -15.92 -47.43 -15.34
N ILE A 1098 -15.06 -48.20 -14.68
CA ILE A 1098 -13.95 -48.87 -15.36
C ILE A 1098 -14.54 -49.83 -16.42
N PRO A 1099 -14.08 -49.78 -17.68
CA PRO A 1099 -14.54 -50.71 -18.71
C PRO A 1099 -14.36 -52.16 -18.27
N THR A 1100 -15.44 -52.96 -18.40
CA THR A 1100 -15.46 -54.37 -17.98
C THR A 1100 -14.51 -55.23 -18.82
N GLN A 1101 -14.36 -54.90 -20.10
CA GLN A 1101 -13.44 -55.58 -21.02
C GLN A 1101 -12.09 -54.88 -21.05
N ARG A 1102 -11.02 -55.59 -20.66
CA ARG A 1102 -9.65 -55.12 -20.84
C ARG A 1102 -9.17 -55.49 -22.25
N PRO A 1103 -8.27 -54.71 -22.88
CA PRO A 1103 -7.75 -55.04 -24.21
C PRO A 1103 -7.08 -56.42 -24.22
N LEU A 1104 -7.60 -57.34 -25.03
CA LEU A 1104 -6.95 -58.62 -25.32
C LEU A 1104 -5.84 -58.35 -26.36
N ARG A 1105 -4.58 -58.29 -25.91
CA ARG A 1105 -3.39 -58.08 -26.76
C ARG A 1105 -2.44 -59.29 -26.78
N GLY A 1106 -2.77 -60.35 -26.04
CA GLY A 1106 -2.13 -61.66 -26.16
C GLY A 1106 -2.83 -62.49 -27.23
N ARG A 1107 -2.05 -63.30 -27.98
CA ARG A 1107 -2.42 -64.00 -29.23
C ARG A 1107 -3.81 -64.68 -29.19
N GLU A 1108 -4.49 -64.61 -30.35
CA GLU A 1108 -5.43 -65.65 -30.81
C GLU A 1108 -4.81 -67.05 -30.73
#